data_AF-A0A344UST5-F1
#
_entry.id   AF-A0A344UST5-F1
#
_cell.length_a   1.000
_cell.length_b   1.000
_cell.length_c   1.000
_cell.angle_alpha   90.00
_cell.angle_beta   90.00
_cell.angle_gamma   90.00
#
_symmetry.space_group_name_H-M   'P 1'
#
loop_
_entity.id
_entity.type
_entity.pdbx_description
1 polymer ?
#
loop_
_entity_poly.entity_id
_entity_poly.type
_entity_poly.pdbx_seq_one_letter_code
_entity_poly.pdbx_strand_id
1 'polypeptide(L)'
;MDDSEWQFDVESELAPLKDFQRSTVDNAFNRLYDDADPVDSFLVADEVGLGKTLVARGVIARTADHILRAEGRSQARILYVCSNVQIARQNLPKLMMGPGAARAEQSATRLTLMPAAPSSQRLTFTAFTPGTSISFGDQLGQAGERVRLYLLLRSAGVIDEGLAGAREAWIDLLRGWSGFESFSEEVGRSAESRRWVGADERRLAEALRRDLDQGIEPGGGAGSTAPLTTSRLIGIAREFRDAHREVPPDLAARRTEAVVALRRRLAWLVAASFRPDLVVLDEFQRFKDLLPDPAADAADRAEAEFSRRLMAMMLGRQGGGDRRSRMLLLSATPYRMYSQGRDAQGDDHYDDFIATVRALADAREGTPPQHPHADSVKKGLADIRRAMRSRDLERARQARDRVQDELRRIMSRTERLAATPDRDGMLTTVDTPAGPLTTEDVKDYISLRTLARSVGSYDPLELWRSAPHTLAMMDDRTRYDLDQRLHRLLKPDERGEVDRHATREVAGALERAGHWVGAPSFDDTADSSDEDGFDESPLDMDSLTGLSRMRLDAGNPKMRTLMRDLWGDGRGSDGVPESWRMIWVPPSMPRHRLSGPYRGAERFSKRLVFSRWAVAPKSISILVSNRSQSLARDAARSLLGEGWQPLKYPLRPGLRKESGSLSKVWTWGMAYPSWALARLGDVTEYTRRTGQNLPVDPDEQRRDVAECLRSRLVELQKRYGDGHGTVDARWYGVAGVLLDRQAAAATGTAWVGPAQLGLVGSLPGSSKGIQAHLEALDDTEGLGAQPDDLADRLAEQALAAPGVCALRALAGVESGESRGRWAQALQTKAVRSGAFRIGWAMLRLFDRPEIQAAVWAGFQVDHGGRHAEEDPESRSQAYLGAVLDQCQAGDLDAVLPEYLHQIGESVGMLDAGREVDTVIRVVDEVVAALSIKTANQQLRPLTFQDGGVMEAEPEKMPCRFALRYGDVAATDQAENRSEVVRTAFNSPFWPFVLATTSAGQEGIDFHRYCRCVVHWNLPSNPVDLEQREGRVHRYKCLAVRQNVALTWGPDTRVWRSQDPWETVFRVAEEDIAASGRDDEMQPLWVWSPDASDAVRIERRVLPLPFSREQGQYRRLVRMLGSYRMAFGQPRQEELLAVLGPDAGDDVDLTRAAMIDLTPHGRQLSCGHRPAAVTCSAVTSPLTVRTRTVRGQDVYGVRAARPVR
;
A
#
# COMPACT_ATOMS: atom_id res chain seq x y z
N MET A 1 11.64 -31.07 34.38
CA MET A 1 10.50 -30.28 33.88
C MET A 1 10.61 -30.33 32.37
N ASP A 2 9.55 -30.74 31.71
CA ASP A 2 9.56 -31.37 30.39
C ASP A 2 9.95 -30.38 29.27
N ASP A 3 10.87 -30.78 28.39
CA ASP A 3 11.31 -30.03 27.19
C ASP A 3 10.24 -30.01 26.07
N SER A 4 9.05 -30.56 26.35
CA SER A 4 7.99 -30.83 25.38
C SER A 4 7.04 -29.66 25.10
N GLU A 5 7.09 -28.55 25.84
CA GLU A 5 6.14 -27.43 25.69
C GLU A 5 6.67 -26.19 24.91
N TRP A 6 7.90 -26.17 24.38
CA TRP A 6 8.36 -25.07 23.49
C TRP A 6 9.43 -25.54 22.48
N GLN A 7 9.01 -26.12 21.36
CA GLN A 7 9.87 -26.37 20.19
C GLN A 7 9.66 -25.27 19.14
N PHE A 8 10.37 -24.16 19.31
CA PHE A 8 10.64 -23.25 18.21
C PHE A 8 11.71 -23.89 17.32
N ASP A 9 11.39 -24.17 16.06
CA ASP A 9 12.32 -24.71 15.06
C ASP A 9 12.90 -23.57 14.22
N VAL A 10 14.17 -23.25 14.45
CA VAL A 10 14.90 -22.20 13.71
C VAL A 10 14.92 -22.52 12.22
N GLU A 11 15.06 -23.80 11.84
CA GLU A 11 15.13 -24.17 10.42
C GLU A 11 13.80 -23.96 9.71
N SER A 12 12.68 -24.23 10.37
CA SER A 12 11.34 -23.91 9.85
C SER A 12 11.13 -22.40 9.60
N GLU A 13 11.73 -21.55 10.43
CA GLU A 13 11.63 -20.09 10.30
C GLU A 13 12.58 -19.51 9.25
N LEU A 14 13.71 -20.17 9.03
CA LEU A 14 14.63 -19.84 7.95
C LEU A 14 14.15 -20.45 6.62
N ALA A 15 13.36 -21.53 6.62
CA ALA A 15 12.82 -22.24 5.47
C ALA A 15 12.35 -21.32 4.32
N PRO A 16 11.54 -20.27 4.58
CA PRO A 16 10.99 -19.40 3.53
C PRO A 16 12.00 -18.39 2.95
N LEU A 17 13.17 -18.22 3.58
CA LEU A 17 14.20 -17.29 3.12
C LEU A 17 14.93 -17.85 1.90
N LYS A 18 15.17 -16.99 0.92
CA LYS A 18 16.06 -17.28 -0.21
C LYS A 18 17.52 -17.28 0.25
N ASP A 19 18.40 -17.90 -0.54
CA ASP A 19 19.78 -18.19 -0.12
C ASP A 19 20.59 -16.92 0.20
N PHE A 20 20.38 -15.80 -0.51
CA PHE A 20 21.04 -14.53 -0.22
C PHE A 20 20.50 -13.93 1.08
N GLN A 21 19.20 -14.09 1.35
CA GLN A 21 18.59 -13.63 2.60
C GLN A 21 19.13 -14.43 3.76
N ARG A 22 19.27 -15.76 3.61
CA ARG A 22 19.93 -16.63 4.59
C ARG A 22 21.38 -16.25 4.81
N SER A 23 22.12 -15.99 3.73
CA SER A 23 23.50 -15.52 3.80
C SER A 23 23.62 -14.18 4.56
N THR A 24 22.67 -13.26 4.37
CA THR A 24 22.57 -12.02 5.16
C THR A 24 22.24 -12.29 6.63
N VAL A 25 21.31 -13.20 6.93
CA VAL A 25 20.97 -13.61 8.31
C VAL A 25 22.21 -14.16 9.01
N ASP A 26 22.91 -15.09 8.36
CA ASP A 26 24.07 -15.77 8.91
C ASP A 26 25.21 -14.79 9.13
N ASN A 27 25.50 -13.92 8.16
CA ASN A 27 26.51 -12.87 8.31
C ASN A 27 26.18 -11.92 9.46
N ALA A 28 24.93 -11.42 9.52
CA ALA A 28 24.51 -10.51 10.58
C ALA A 28 24.58 -11.16 11.97
N PHE A 29 24.14 -12.41 12.10
CA PHE A 29 24.20 -13.15 13.35
C PHE A 29 25.65 -13.39 13.80
N ASN A 30 26.51 -13.88 12.89
CA ASN A 30 27.92 -14.16 13.19
C ASN A 30 28.66 -12.90 13.66
N ARG A 31 28.46 -11.77 12.96
CA ARG A 31 29.05 -10.48 13.33
C ARG A 31 28.60 -9.98 14.71
N LEU A 32 27.39 -10.32 15.16
CA LEU A 32 26.84 -9.89 16.46
C LEU A 32 27.22 -10.82 17.62
N TYR A 33 27.44 -12.12 17.37
CA TYR A 33 27.60 -13.15 18.41
C TYR A 33 28.81 -14.07 18.24
N ASP A 34 28.97 -14.72 17.08
CA ASP A 34 29.87 -15.88 16.96
C ASP A 34 31.31 -15.54 16.52
N ASP A 35 31.53 -14.41 15.87
CA ASP A 35 32.86 -14.00 15.39
C ASP A 35 33.83 -13.66 16.53
N ALA A 36 35.14 -13.82 16.28
CA ALA A 36 36.18 -13.53 17.27
C ALA A 36 36.26 -12.04 17.70
N ASP A 37 35.81 -11.12 16.85
CA ASP A 37 35.64 -9.68 17.16
C ASP A 37 34.20 -9.26 16.84
N PRO A 38 33.22 -9.54 17.72
CA PRO A 38 31.83 -9.24 17.46
C PRO A 38 31.54 -7.74 17.60
N VAL A 39 30.65 -7.21 16.77
CA VAL A 39 30.17 -5.83 16.83
C VAL A 39 28.94 -5.70 17.70
N ASP A 40 28.76 -4.52 18.31
CA ASP A 40 27.54 -4.19 19.06
C ASP A 40 26.37 -3.85 18.13
N SER A 41 26.67 -3.50 16.88
CA SER A 41 25.69 -3.03 15.90
C SER A 41 26.04 -3.52 14.50
N PHE A 42 25.05 -4.03 13.77
CA PHE A 42 25.22 -4.47 12.40
C PHE A 42 24.13 -3.89 11.49
N LEU A 43 24.53 -3.37 10.33
CA LEU A 43 23.63 -2.70 9.38
C LEU A 43 23.35 -3.59 8.16
N VAL A 44 22.08 -3.93 7.96
CA VAL A 44 21.58 -4.57 6.73
C VAL A 44 21.06 -3.47 5.80
N ALA A 45 21.83 -3.19 4.76
CA ALA A 45 21.60 -2.10 3.81
C ALA A 45 21.17 -2.55 2.42
N ASP A 46 20.60 -3.75 2.32
CA ASP A 46 20.02 -4.31 1.10
C ASP A 46 19.10 -3.32 0.37
N GLU A 47 18.99 -3.46 -0.95
CA GLU A 47 18.10 -2.64 -1.76
C GLU A 47 16.64 -2.70 -1.28
N VAL A 48 15.88 -1.62 -1.48
CA VAL A 48 14.45 -1.55 -1.14
C VAL A 48 13.72 -2.73 -1.80
N GLY A 49 12.90 -3.46 -1.02
CA GLY A 49 12.08 -4.56 -1.54
C GLY A 49 12.70 -5.96 -1.53
N LEU A 50 13.93 -6.14 -1.04
CA LEU A 50 14.60 -7.45 -0.93
C LEU A 50 14.25 -8.25 0.36
N GLY A 51 13.27 -7.80 1.14
CA GLY A 51 12.79 -8.57 2.30
C GLY A 51 13.58 -8.36 3.61
N LYS A 52 14.09 -7.15 3.88
CA LYS A 52 14.78 -6.80 5.14
C LYS A 52 14.04 -7.24 6.41
N THR A 53 12.71 -7.17 6.43
CA THR A 53 11.89 -7.64 7.56
C THR A 53 11.98 -9.16 7.75
N LEU A 54 12.07 -9.93 6.66
CA LEU A 54 12.25 -11.39 6.71
C LEU A 54 13.67 -11.73 7.18
N VAL A 55 14.69 -11.01 6.70
CA VAL A 55 16.06 -11.11 7.23
C VAL A 55 16.08 -10.82 8.74
N ALA A 56 15.40 -9.77 9.20
CA ALA A 56 15.30 -9.46 10.62
C ALA A 56 14.63 -10.59 11.42
N ARG A 57 13.54 -11.19 10.89
CA ARG A 57 12.90 -12.38 11.49
C ARG A 57 13.91 -13.52 11.66
N GLY A 58 14.69 -13.83 10.63
CA GLY A 58 15.72 -14.87 10.68
C GLY A 58 16.82 -14.58 11.72
N VAL A 59 17.28 -13.32 11.83
CA VAL A 59 18.24 -12.91 12.86
C VAL A 59 17.64 -13.02 14.26
N ILE A 60 16.36 -12.64 14.45
CA ILE A 60 15.64 -12.80 15.71
C ILE A 60 15.52 -14.28 16.08
N ALA A 61 15.22 -15.14 15.11
CA ALA A 61 15.11 -16.59 15.32
C ALA A 61 16.41 -17.18 15.88
N ARG A 62 17.54 -16.91 15.22
CA ARG A 62 18.87 -17.36 15.69
C ARG A 62 19.26 -16.75 17.04
N THR A 63 18.92 -15.47 17.25
CA THR A 63 19.20 -14.79 18.53
C THR A 63 18.41 -15.39 19.68
N ALA A 64 17.12 -15.69 19.49
CA ALA A 64 16.29 -16.32 20.49
C ALA A 64 16.80 -17.72 20.85
N ASP A 65 17.22 -18.51 19.86
CA ASP A 65 17.83 -19.83 20.07
C ASP A 65 19.15 -19.74 20.85
N HIS A 66 20.04 -18.82 20.46
CA HIS A 66 21.29 -18.56 21.18
C HIS A 66 21.06 -18.18 22.64
N ILE A 67 20.14 -17.25 22.92
CA ILE A 67 19.84 -16.80 24.28
C ILE A 67 19.21 -17.91 25.13
N LEU A 68 18.22 -18.62 24.60
CA LEU A 68 17.43 -19.58 25.37
C LEU A 68 18.17 -20.91 25.55
N ARG A 69 18.89 -21.37 24.51
CA ARG A 69 19.58 -22.67 24.51
C ARG A 69 21.06 -22.54 24.81
N ALA A 70 21.80 -21.73 24.05
CA ALA A 70 23.27 -21.64 24.20
C ALA A 70 23.69 -20.91 25.49
N GLU A 71 23.03 -19.79 25.83
CA GLU A 71 23.25 -19.08 27.11
C GLU A 71 22.43 -19.68 28.28
N GLY A 72 21.48 -20.59 28.02
CA GLY A 72 20.64 -21.24 29.03
C GLY A 72 19.70 -20.30 29.79
N ARG A 73 19.28 -19.19 29.19
CA ARG A 73 18.41 -18.20 29.86
C ARG A 73 16.94 -18.59 29.78
N SER A 74 16.19 -18.18 30.80
CA SER A 74 14.74 -18.42 30.85
C SER A 74 13.93 -17.55 29.89
N GLN A 75 14.49 -16.42 29.42
CA GLN A 75 13.78 -15.45 28.59
C GLN A 75 14.69 -14.71 27.60
N ALA A 76 14.18 -14.50 26.38
CA ALA A 76 14.72 -13.63 25.35
C ALA A 76 13.78 -12.43 25.08
N ARG A 77 14.33 -11.21 25.07
CA ARG A 77 13.57 -9.95 24.94
C ARG A 77 13.98 -9.18 23.70
N ILE A 78 13.03 -8.96 22.80
CA ILE A 78 13.26 -8.31 21.51
C ILE A 78 12.53 -6.96 21.46
N LEU A 79 13.27 -5.89 21.15
CA LEU A 79 12.73 -4.56 20.91
C LEU A 79 12.72 -4.24 19.42
N TYR A 80 11.56 -3.93 18.86
CA TYR A 80 11.41 -3.47 17.49
C TYR A 80 11.05 -1.99 17.46
N VAL A 81 11.90 -1.18 16.84
CA VAL A 81 11.70 0.27 16.72
C VAL A 81 11.45 0.62 15.26
N CYS A 82 10.40 1.38 14.99
CA CYS A 82 10.04 1.80 13.64
C CYS A 82 9.53 3.25 13.60
N SER A 83 9.54 3.86 12.41
CA SER A 83 9.28 5.30 12.25
C SER A 83 7.82 5.71 12.39
N ASN A 84 6.88 4.80 12.16
CA ASN A 84 5.45 5.06 12.25
C ASN A 84 4.68 3.78 12.62
N VAL A 85 3.53 3.96 13.29
CA VAL A 85 2.59 2.90 13.72
C VAL A 85 2.10 2.07 12.53
N GLN A 86 1.89 2.69 11.36
CA GLN A 86 1.46 1.95 10.17
C GLN A 86 2.51 0.90 9.73
N ILE A 87 3.80 1.23 9.80
CA ILE A 87 4.90 0.30 9.50
C ILE A 87 4.94 -0.80 10.57
N ALA A 88 4.73 -0.45 11.84
CA ALA A 88 4.62 -1.41 12.92
C ALA A 88 3.51 -2.45 12.64
N ARG A 89 2.29 -1.99 12.29
CA ARG A 89 1.16 -2.89 11.98
C ARG A 89 1.44 -3.83 10.81
N GLN A 90 2.18 -3.38 9.80
CA GLN A 90 2.54 -4.19 8.63
C GLN A 90 3.66 -5.20 8.91
N ASN A 91 4.70 -4.80 9.64
CA ASN A 91 5.91 -5.60 9.83
C ASN A 91 5.82 -6.52 11.05
N LEU A 92 5.10 -6.12 12.10
CA LEU A 92 5.01 -6.88 13.34
C LEU A 92 4.48 -8.32 13.13
N PRO A 93 3.38 -8.55 12.37
CA PRO A 93 2.92 -9.92 12.10
C PRO A 93 3.95 -10.78 11.37
N LYS A 94 4.87 -10.17 10.60
CA LYS A 94 5.93 -10.88 9.87
C LYS A 94 7.11 -11.27 10.76
N LEU A 95 7.33 -10.54 11.86
CA LEU A 95 8.44 -10.73 12.80
C LEU A 95 8.09 -11.69 13.95
N MET A 96 6.80 -11.90 14.22
CA MET A 96 6.32 -12.76 15.30
C MET A 96 6.45 -14.25 14.97
N MET A 97 6.77 -15.07 15.98
CA MET A 97 7.11 -16.49 15.83
C MET A 97 6.60 -17.35 17.03
N GLY A 98 6.42 -18.67 16.82
CA GLY A 98 6.04 -19.67 17.85
C GLY A 98 4.53 -19.96 18.04
N PRO A 99 4.14 -21.04 18.77
CA PRO A 99 2.74 -21.49 18.92
C PRO A 99 1.86 -20.44 19.58
N GLY A 100 0.72 -20.10 18.96
CA GLY A 100 -0.20 -19.07 19.45
C GLY A 100 0.25 -17.63 19.18
N ALA A 101 1.15 -17.40 18.21
CA ALA A 101 1.67 -16.10 17.77
C ALA A 101 1.79 -15.13 18.96
N ALA A 102 2.63 -15.52 19.93
CA ALA A 102 2.83 -14.95 21.26
C ALA A 102 2.25 -13.53 21.35
N ARG A 103 1.02 -13.40 21.90
CA ARG A 103 0.24 -12.15 21.99
C ARG A 103 1.20 -10.97 22.04
N ALA A 104 1.37 -10.30 20.91
CA ALA A 104 2.00 -9.00 20.93
C ALA A 104 1.19 -8.23 21.97
N GLU A 105 1.81 -7.81 23.05
CA GLU A 105 1.30 -6.66 23.75
C GLU A 105 1.41 -5.56 22.71
N GLN A 106 0.34 -5.40 21.91
CA GLN A 106 0.19 -4.41 20.86
C GLN A 106 0.21 -3.04 21.54
N SER A 107 1.39 -2.63 21.98
CA SER A 107 1.66 -1.30 22.48
C SER A 107 2.34 -0.53 21.36
N ALA A 108 1.58 -0.34 20.28
CA ALA A 108 1.66 0.93 19.55
C ALA A 108 1.10 2.09 20.41
N THR A 109 0.75 1.83 21.67
CA THR A 109 0.49 2.82 22.70
C THR A 109 1.79 3.24 23.35
N ARG A 110 1.97 4.55 23.48
CA ARG A 110 3.10 5.31 24.07
C ARG A 110 3.88 4.56 25.17
N LEU A 111 5.15 4.91 25.37
CA LEU A 111 6.02 4.30 26.40
C LEU A 111 5.36 4.22 27.79
N THR A 112 4.63 5.27 28.17
CA THR A 112 3.85 5.40 29.42
C THR A 112 2.64 4.45 29.51
N LEU A 113 2.29 3.72 28.46
CA LEU A 113 1.22 2.73 28.39
C LEU A 113 1.75 1.31 28.13
N MET A 114 3.08 1.14 28.11
CA MET A 114 3.71 -0.18 28.07
C MET A 114 3.80 -0.77 29.47
N PRO A 115 3.44 -2.05 29.69
CA PRO A 115 3.65 -2.70 30.98
C PRO A 115 5.16 -2.83 31.28
N ALA A 116 5.55 -2.83 32.57
CA ALA A 116 6.92 -3.17 32.95
C ALA A 116 7.15 -4.68 32.78
N ALA A 117 8.26 -5.08 32.15
CA ALA A 117 8.45 -6.45 31.67
C ALA A 117 9.10 -7.42 32.70
N PRO A 118 8.89 -8.76 32.58
CA PRO A 118 8.01 -9.45 31.63
C PRO A 118 7.03 -10.47 32.24
N SER A 119 6.04 -10.76 31.39
CA SER A 119 5.16 -11.93 31.38
C SER A 119 5.90 -13.25 31.65
N SER A 120 5.16 -14.29 32.07
CA SER A 120 5.67 -15.65 32.28
C SER A 120 6.14 -16.36 30.99
N GLN A 121 6.34 -15.65 29.88
CA GLN A 121 6.70 -16.20 28.57
C GLN A 121 8.22 -16.23 28.35
N ARG A 122 8.70 -17.21 27.57
CA ARG A 122 10.12 -17.38 27.21
C ARG A 122 10.60 -16.40 26.12
N LEU A 123 9.74 -15.94 25.23
CA LEU A 123 10.07 -14.94 24.20
C LEU A 123 9.10 -13.76 24.33
N THR A 124 9.64 -12.54 24.47
CA THR A 124 8.83 -11.31 24.54
C THR A 124 9.20 -10.37 23.39
N PHE A 125 8.19 -9.93 22.66
CA PHE A 125 8.34 -8.99 21.55
C PHE A 125 7.65 -7.67 21.87
N THR A 126 8.36 -6.56 21.71
CA THR A 126 7.85 -5.23 22.01
C THR A 126 8.11 -4.28 20.85
N ALA A 127 7.05 -3.72 20.27
CA ALA A 127 7.15 -2.74 19.18
C ALA A 127 7.07 -1.31 19.72
N PHE A 128 7.78 -0.38 19.08
CA PHE A 128 7.94 0.98 19.55
C PHE A 128 8.05 2.01 18.40
N THR A 129 7.37 3.15 18.56
CA THR A 129 7.39 4.28 17.60
C THR A 129 7.82 5.58 18.29
N PRO A 130 9.06 6.05 18.13
CA PRO A 130 9.60 7.18 18.90
C PRO A 130 8.81 8.48 18.79
N GLY A 131 8.35 8.83 17.58
CA GLY A 131 7.69 10.11 17.30
C GLY A 131 6.40 10.35 18.09
N THR A 132 5.67 9.28 18.44
CA THR A 132 4.46 9.35 19.28
C THR A 132 4.73 8.98 20.73
N SER A 133 5.76 8.18 21.01
CA SER A 133 6.02 7.61 22.34
C SER A 133 6.99 8.42 23.22
N ILE A 134 7.85 9.26 22.64
CA ILE A 134 8.91 9.99 23.35
C ILE A 134 8.73 11.50 23.25
N SER A 135 8.12 11.99 22.18
CA SER A 135 7.76 13.39 22.04
C SER A 135 6.52 13.71 22.88
N PHE A 136 6.71 14.35 24.04
CA PHE A 136 5.65 14.81 24.96
C PHE A 136 4.98 16.11 24.46
N GLY A 137 4.66 16.20 23.16
CA GLY A 137 4.20 17.44 22.52
C GLY A 137 2.89 18.02 23.09
N ASP A 138 1.94 17.17 23.49
CA ASP A 138 0.81 17.57 24.32
C ASP A 138 1.19 17.43 25.80
N GLN A 139 1.13 18.54 26.53
CA GLN A 139 1.50 18.63 27.94
C GLN A 139 0.65 17.68 28.82
N LEU A 140 -0.64 17.50 28.50
CA LEU A 140 -1.55 16.64 29.29
C LEU A 140 -1.62 15.18 28.78
N GLY A 141 -1.17 14.92 27.56
CA GLY A 141 -1.13 13.58 26.97
C GLY A 141 -2.51 12.96 26.70
N GLN A 142 -2.54 11.65 26.47
CA GLN A 142 -3.79 10.93 26.24
C GLN A 142 -4.51 10.57 27.55
N ALA A 143 -5.84 10.41 27.48
CA ALA A 143 -6.66 10.01 28.63
C ALA A 143 -6.15 8.74 29.31
N GLY A 144 -5.83 7.71 28.53
CA GLY A 144 -5.28 6.45 29.05
C GLY A 144 -3.98 6.61 29.86
N GLU A 145 -3.10 7.54 29.51
CA GLU A 145 -1.86 7.79 30.29
C GLU A 145 -2.20 8.31 31.69
N ARG A 146 -3.19 9.21 31.75
CA ARG A 146 -3.67 9.80 33.01
C ARG A 146 -4.47 8.79 33.84
N VAL A 147 -5.20 7.88 33.18
CA VAL A 147 -5.84 6.73 33.83
C VAL A 147 -4.80 5.82 34.49
N ARG A 148 -3.71 5.46 33.79
CA ARG A 148 -2.64 4.63 34.39
C ARG A 148 -1.95 5.33 35.55
N LEU A 149 -1.68 6.64 35.43
CA LEU A 149 -1.13 7.44 36.53
C LEU A 149 -2.05 7.42 37.76
N TYR A 150 -3.36 7.54 37.58
CA TYR A 150 -4.33 7.42 38.67
C TYR A 150 -4.20 6.06 39.37
N LEU A 151 -4.17 4.96 38.61
CA LEU A 151 -4.04 3.61 39.16
C LEU A 151 -2.71 3.41 39.91
N LEU A 152 -1.60 3.92 39.38
CA LEU A 152 -0.29 3.86 40.02
C LEU A 152 -0.26 4.68 41.32
N LEU A 153 -0.80 5.89 41.33
CA LEU A 153 -0.86 6.75 42.51
C LEU A 153 -1.77 6.15 43.61
N ARG A 154 -2.85 5.48 43.21
CA ARG A 154 -3.71 4.69 44.11
C ARG A 154 -2.95 3.51 44.69
N SER A 155 -2.27 2.72 43.86
CA SER A 155 -1.46 1.58 44.31
C SER A 155 -0.27 2.00 45.18
N ALA A 156 0.26 3.21 44.98
CA ALA A 156 1.35 3.82 45.75
C ALA A 156 0.90 4.41 47.10
N GLY A 157 -0.40 4.35 47.42
CA GLY A 157 -0.95 4.96 48.64
C GLY A 157 -0.86 6.49 48.66
N VAL A 158 -0.82 7.15 47.49
CA VAL A 158 -0.89 8.62 47.36
C VAL A 158 -2.36 9.07 47.30
N ILE A 159 -3.21 8.29 46.64
CA ILE A 159 -4.66 8.50 46.61
C ILE A 159 -5.29 7.71 47.76
N ASP A 160 -5.79 8.42 48.78
CA ASP A 160 -6.59 7.85 49.85
C ASP A 160 -8.09 8.09 49.56
N GLU A 161 -8.75 7.06 49.05
CA GLU A 161 -10.19 7.09 48.73
C GLU A 161 -11.08 7.01 49.98
N GLY A 162 -10.53 6.78 51.17
CA GLY A 162 -11.29 6.80 52.43
C GLY A 162 -11.70 8.21 52.88
N LEU A 163 -11.10 9.24 52.29
CA LEU A 163 -11.43 10.65 52.55
C LEU A 163 -12.57 11.11 51.64
N ALA A 164 -13.65 11.63 52.22
CA ALA A 164 -14.79 12.17 51.47
C ALA A 164 -14.34 13.25 50.46
N GLY A 165 -14.77 13.11 49.20
CA GLY A 165 -14.43 14.04 48.12
C GLY A 165 -13.02 13.88 47.53
N ALA A 166 -12.22 12.90 47.99
CA ALA A 166 -10.86 12.71 47.48
C ALA A 166 -10.84 12.12 46.07
N ARG A 167 -11.72 11.15 45.78
CA ARG A 167 -11.80 10.50 44.48
C ARG A 167 -12.14 11.50 43.37
N GLU A 168 -13.12 12.36 43.61
CA GLU A 168 -13.58 13.42 42.71
C GLU A 168 -12.44 14.40 42.41
N ALA A 169 -11.73 14.84 43.44
CA ALA A 169 -10.63 15.79 43.31
C ALA A 169 -9.46 15.26 42.45
N TRP A 170 -9.10 13.98 42.60
CA TRP A 170 -8.08 13.34 41.77
C TRP A 170 -8.53 13.10 40.33
N ILE A 171 -9.82 12.78 40.13
CA ILE A 171 -10.42 12.70 38.78
C ILE A 171 -10.37 14.07 38.12
N ASP A 172 -10.73 15.15 38.82
CA ASP A 172 -10.68 16.51 38.27
C ASP A 172 -9.27 16.99 37.94
N LEU A 173 -8.28 16.61 38.76
CA LEU A 173 -6.87 16.87 38.47
C LEU A 173 -6.38 16.12 37.21
N LEU A 174 -6.75 14.84 37.05
CA LEU A 174 -6.22 13.98 35.98
C LEU A 174 -7.10 13.88 34.73
N ARG A 175 -8.34 14.35 34.70
CA ARG A 175 -9.20 14.23 33.50
C ARG A 175 -8.70 15.06 32.31
N GLY A 176 -8.00 16.17 32.56
CA GLY A 176 -7.54 17.09 31.51
C GLY A 176 -8.72 17.66 30.72
N TRP A 177 -8.76 17.42 29.41
CA TRP A 177 -9.86 17.81 28.51
C TRP A 177 -11.03 16.82 28.48
N SER A 178 -10.90 15.64 29.11
CA SER A 178 -11.95 14.63 29.14
C SER A 178 -13.09 15.03 30.10
N GLY A 179 -14.33 14.68 29.75
CA GLY A 179 -15.47 14.84 30.66
C GLY A 179 -15.33 13.99 31.92
N PHE A 180 -15.86 14.47 33.05
CA PHE A 180 -15.76 13.81 34.36
C PHE A 180 -16.26 12.36 34.34
N GLU A 181 -17.49 12.15 33.85
CA GLU A 181 -18.13 10.83 33.82
C GLU A 181 -17.37 9.87 32.91
N SER A 182 -17.04 10.29 31.68
CA SER A 182 -16.29 9.48 30.72
C SER A 182 -14.92 9.03 31.26
N PHE A 183 -14.17 9.93 31.92
CA PHE A 183 -12.88 9.58 32.51
C PHE A 183 -13.03 8.68 33.75
N SER A 184 -14.02 8.95 34.61
CA SER A 184 -14.34 8.13 35.79
C SER A 184 -14.72 6.69 35.41
N GLU A 185 -15.53 6.52 34.36
CA GLU A 185 -15.88 5.21 33.80
C GLU A 185 -14.66 4.47 33.24
N GLU A 186 -13.77 5.19 32.54
CA GLU A 186 -12.53 4.60 31.99
C GLU A 186 -11.58 4.13 33.10
N VAL A 187 -11.47 4.89 34.21
CA VAL A 187 -10.73 4.48 35.41
C VAL A 187 -11.34 3.23 36.02
N GLY A 188 -12.67 3.18 36.20
CA GLY A 188 -13.38 2.02 36.74
C GLY A 188 -13.15 0.76 35.90
N ARG A 189 -13.40 0.85 34.59
CA ARG A 189 -13.14 -0.26 33.64
C ARG A 189 -11.68 -0.72 33.64
N SER A 190 -10.73 0.21 33.78
CA SER A 190 -9.30 -0.11 33.78
C SER A 190 -8.81 -0.72 35.09
N ALA A 191 -9.43 -0.37 36.23
CA ALA A 191 -9.10 -0.94 37.53
C ALA A 191 -9.47 -2.44 37.63
N GLU A 192 -10.49 -2.87 36.89
CA GLU A 192 -10.90 -4.28 36.78
C GLU A 192 -10.05 -5.08 35.77
N SER A 193 -9.25 -4.40 34.95
CA SER A 193 -8.40 -5.03 33.94
C SER A 193 -7.18 -5.70 34.57
N ARG A 194 -6.95 -6.97 34.22
CA ARG A 194 -5.72 -7.71 34.59
C ARG A 194 -4.43 -7.05 34.11
N ARG A 195 -4.50 -6.10 33.15
CA ARG A 195 -3.36 -5.37 32.60
C ARG A 195 -2.65 -4.48 33.63
N TRP A 196 -3.37 -3.91 34.60
CA TRP A 196 -2.85 -2.85 35.49
C TRP A 196 -2.78 -3.21 36.98
N VAL A 197 -2.98 -4.49 37.33
CA VAL A 197 -3.14 -4.95 38.73
C VAL A 197 -2.06 -5.98 39.14
N GLY A 198 -1.05 -6.15 38.28
CA GLY A 198 0.04 -7.12 38.46
C GLY A 198 1.10 -6.72 39.51
N ALA A 199 2.02 -7.66 39.81
CA ALA A 199 3.12 -7.42 40.73
C ALA A 199 4.11 -6.35 40.22
N ASP A 200 4.29 -6.24 38.91
CA ASP A 200 5.22 -5.28 38.32
C ASP A 200 4.69 -3.84 38.36
N GLU A 201 3.38 -3.65 38.15
CA GLU A 201 2.74 -2.34 38.36
C GLU A 201 2.85 -1.88 39.81
N ARG A 202 2.80 -2.81 40.79
CA ARG A 202 3.08 -2.48 42.20
C ARG A 202 4.52 -2.00 42.40
N ARG A 203 5.52 -2.66 41.80
CA ARG A 203 6.93 -2.21 41.86
C ARG A 203 7.12 -0.85 41.21
N LEU A 204 6.43 -0.60 40.09
CA LEU A 204 6.41 0.68 39.39
C LEU A 204 5.78 1.78 40.26
N ALA A 205 4.67 1.48 40.93
CA ALA A 205 4.01 2.38 41.87
C ALA A 205 4.90 2.71 43.08
N GLU A 206 5.58 1.72 43.66
CA GLU A 206 6.56 1.90 44.73
C GLU A 206 7.77 2.74 44.28
N ALA A 207 8.27 2.52 43.07
CA ALA A 207 9.35 3.32 42.51
C ALA A 207 8.93 4.78 42.28
N LEU A 208 7.76 4.99 41.67
CA LEU A 208 7.17 6.31 41.47
C LEU A 208 6.96 7.03 42.81
N ARG A 209 6.50 6.31 43.84
CA ARG A 209 6.36 6.85 45.20
C ARG A 209 7.68 7.30 45.79
N ARG A 210 8.71 6.45 45.73
CA ARG A 210 10.06 6.80 46.20
C ARG A 210 10.59 8.06 45.52
N ASP A 211 10.40 8.17 44.21
CA ASP A 211 10.86 9.33 43.44
C ASP A 211 10.07 10.60 43.77
N LEU A 212 8.75 10.48 43.99
CA LEU A 212 7.91 11.58 44.47
C LEU A 212 8.29 12.03 45.89
N ASP A 213 8.67 11.11 46.77
CA ASP A 213 9.11 11.46 48.12
C ASP A 213 10.50 12.14 48.11
N GLN A 214 11.37 11.79 47.15
CA GLN A 214 12.69 12.43 46.95
C GLN A 214 12.62 13.75 46.17
N GLY A 215 11.51 14.00 45.48
CA GLY A 215 11.29 15.18 44.65
C GLY A 215 11.66 14.95 43.19
N ILE A 216 10.66 15.02 42.31
CA ILE A 216 10.83 14.91 40.86
C ILE A 216 11.13 16.29 40.27
N GLU A 217 12.16 16.40 39.44
CA GLU A 217 12.50 17.67 38.78
C GLU A 217 11.33 18.21 37.93
N PRO A 218 11.06 19.54 38.00
CA PRO A 218 10.00 20.16 37.21
C PRO A 218 10.34 20.10 35.72
N GLY A 219 9.37 19.71 34.91
CA GLY A 219 9.53 19.55 33.47
C GLY A 219 9.63 20.87 32.72
N GLY A 220 10.81 21.52 32.73
CA GLY A 220 11.27 22.49 31.70
C GLY A 220 10.33 23.62 31.26
N GLY A 221 9.42 24.11 32.11
CA GLY A 221 8.58 25.28 31.85
C GLY A 221 9.01 26.48 32.69
N ALA A 222 9.07 27.67 32.09
CA ALA A 222 9.43 28.92 32.77
C ALA A 222 8.36 29.32 33.79
N GLY A 223 8.50 28.88 35.05
CA GLY A 223 7.59 29.30 36.12
C GLY A 223 7.85 28.70 37.50
N SER A 224 8.28 27.44 37.60
CA SER A 224 8.51 26.79 38.91
C SER A 224 9.83 26.02 38.97
N THR A 225 10.72 26.42 39.88
CA THR A 225 12.01 25.77 40.16
C THR A 225 11.92 24.70 41.25
N ALA A 226 10.76 24.56 41.91
CA ALA A 226 10.59 23.63 43.01
C ALA A 226 10.25 22.21 42.50
N PRO A 227 10.82 21.15 43.08
CA PRO A 227 10.50 19.77 42.72
C PRO A 227 9.04 19.42 43.03
N LEU A 228 8.49 18.46 42.27
CA LEU A 228 7.19 17.87 42.56
C LEU A 228 7.37 16.79 43.64
N THR A 229 6.88 17.06 44.84
CA THR A 229 6.86 16.12 45.96
C THR A 229 5.47 15.53 46.20
N THR A 230 5.39 14.40 46.91
CA THR A 230 4.11 13.79 47.33
C THR A 230 3.20 14.80 48.04
N SER A 231 3.73 15.58 48.99
CA SER A 231 2.96 16.61 49.72
C SER A 231 2.44 17.71 48.80
N ARG A 232 3.23 18.16 47.82
CA ARG A 232 2.84 19.19 46.85
C ARG A 232 1.74 18.68 45.92
N LEU A 233 1.86 17.45 45.43
CA LEU A 233 0.86 16.83 44.56
C LEU A 233 -0.50 16.69 45.27
N ILE A 234 -0.49 16.23 46.54
CA ILE A 234 -1.69 16.15 47.38
C ILE A 234 -2.30 17.55 47.62
N GLY A 235 -1.46 18.58 47.82
CA GLY A 235 -1.90 19.97 47.94
C GLY A 235 -2.66 20.47 46.71
N ILE A 236 -2.12 20.24 45.51
CA ILE A 236 -2.77 20.60 44.24
C ILE A 236 -4.11 19.86 44.12
N ALA A 237 -4.16 18.55 44.42
CA ALA A 237 -5.40 17.78 44.38
C ALA A 237 -6.47 18.33 45.33
N ARG A 238 -6.11 18.80 46.53
CA ARG A 238 -7.06 19.43 47.47
C ARG A 238 -7.64 20.73 46.93
N GLU A 239 -6.84 21.58 46.31
CA GLU A 239 -7.34 22.82 45.70
C GLU A 239 -8.35 22.56 44.56
N PHE A 240 -8.21 21.45 43.83
CA PHE A 240 -9.21 21.02 42.85
C PHE A 240 -10.54 20.59 43.48
N ARG A 241 -10.51 20.07 44.72
CA ARG A 241 -11.74 19.74 45.48
C ARG A 241 -12.55 21.00 45.79
N ASP A 242 -11.85 22.09 46.11
CA ASP A 242 -12.44 23.33 46.58
C ASP A 242 -12.83 24.28 45.41
N ALA A 243 -12.33 24.01 44.21
CA ALA A 243 -12.64 24.77 42.99
C ALA A 243 -14.03 24.40 42.43
N HIS A 244 -15.07 25.17 42.77
CA HIS A 244 -16.41 24.98 42.24
C HIS A 244 -16.54 25.43 40.78
N ARG A 245 -16.90 24.49 39.88
CA ARG A 245 -17.25 24.64 38.43
C ARG A 245 -16.22 25.28 37.49
N GLU A 246 -15.38 26.21 37.93
CA GLU A 246 -14.33 26.86 37.11
C GLU A 246 -12.95 26.74 37.77
N VAL A 247 -11.96 26.23 37.02
CA VAL A 247 -10.59 26.02 37.49
C VAL A 247 -9.77 27.29 37.19
N PRO A 248 -9.18 27.96 38.21
CA PRO A 248 -8.34 29.13 37.99
C PRO A 248 -7.15 28.83 37.04
N PRO A 249 -6.74 29.79 36.18
CA PRO A 249 -5.63 29.59 35.24
C PRO A 249 -4.32 29.13 35.89
N ASP A 250 -4.01 29.64 37.10
CA ASP A 250 -2.83 29.22 37.88
C ASP A 250 -2.91 27.74 38.32
N LEU A 251 -4.08 27.31 38.80
CA LEU A 251 -4.30 25.92 39.21
C LEU A 251 -4.25 24.97 38.01
N ALA A 252 -4.74 25.41 36.84
CA ALA A 252 -4.63 24.68 35.59
C ALA A 252 -3.18 24.56 35.10
N ALA A 253 -2.35 25.59 35.28
CA ALA A 253 -0.92 25.56 34.97
C ALA A 253 -0.18 24.57 35.91
N ARG A 254 -0.39 24.66 37.23
CA ARG A 254 0.20 23.74 38.22
C ARG A 254 -0.20 22.28 38.01
N ARG A 255 -1.46 22.00 37.62
CA ARG A 255 -1.90 20.68 37.17
C ARG A 255 -1.06 20.20 35.99
N THR A 256 -0.91 21.05 34.98
CA THR A 256 -0.22 20.69 33.74
C THR A 256 1.25 20.39 33.99
N GLU A 257 1.94 21.19 34.81
CA GLU A 257 3.31 20.92 35.28
C GLU A 257 3.42 19.58 36.02
N ALA A 258 2.50 19.30 36.95
CA ALA A 258 2.50 18.05 37.72
C ALA A 258 2.29 16.83 36.82
N VAL A 259 1.35 16.90 35.88
CA VAL A 259 1.08 15.81 34.91
C VAL A 259 2.29 15.59 34.00
N VAL A 260 2.95 16.65 33.52
CA VAL A 260 4.18 16.52 32.71
C VAL A 260 5.30 15.83 33.49
N ALA A 261 5.54 16.24 34.75
CA ALA A 261 6.57 15.64 35.59
C ALA A 261 6.29 14.16 35.88
N LEU A 262 5.05 13.82 36.24
CA LEU A 262 4.62 12.44 36.48
C LEU A 262 4.77 11.56 35.22
N ARG A 263 4.35 12.07 34.05
CA ARG A 263 4.46 11.34 32.77
C ARG A 263 5.91 11.10 32.37
N ARG A 264 6.78 12.11 32.48
CA ARG A 264 8.22 11.97 32.20
C ARG A 264 8.87 10.97 33.15
N ARG A 265 8.54 11.01 34.44
CA ARG A 265 9.10 10.05 35.41
C ARG A 265 8.59 8.64 35.18
N LEU A 266 7.30 8.46 34.89
CA LEU A 266 6.74 7.16 34.51
C LEU A 266 7.47 6.59 33.28
N ALA A 267 7.66 7.41 32.24
CA ALA A 267 8.40 7.00 31.06
C ALA A 267 9.83 6.54 31.39
N TRP A 268 10.53 7.28 32.26
CA TRP A 268 11.87 6.91 32.73
C TRP A 268 11.89 5.57 33.49
N LEU A 269 10.94 5.36 34.41
CA LEU A 269 10.84 4.11 35.17
C LEU A 269 10.53 2.91 34.27
N VAL A 270 9.64 3.10 33.29
CA VAL A 270 9.33 2.06 32.29
C VAL A 270 10.55 1.76 31.42
N ALA A 271 11.24 2.79 30.91
CA ALA A 271 12.47 2.60 30.12
C ALA A 271 13.58 1.89 30.91
N ALA A 272 13.78 2.25 32.18
CA ALA A 272 14.80 1.64 33.04
C ALA A 272 14.51 0.15 33.34
N SER A 273 13.24 -0.23 33.34
CA SER A 273 12.82 -1.63 33.49
C SER A 273 13.05 -2.46 32.21
N PHE A 274 13.17 -1.80 31.07
CA PHE A 274 13.30 -2.44 29.77
C PHE A 274 14.77 -2.76 29.48
N ARG A 275 15.12 -4.05 29.54
CA ARG A 275 16.44 -4.57 29.19
C ARG A 275 16.33 -5.54 28.01
N PRO A 276 16.41 -5.04 26.76
CA PRO A 276 16.34 -5.89 25.58
C PRO A 276 17.66 -6.63 25.35
N ASP A 277 17.56 -7.81 24.76
CA ASP A 277 18.72 -8.59 24.32
C ASP A 277 19.13 -8.23 22.89
N LEU A 278 18.12 -8.02 22.04
CA LEU A 278 18.28 -7.54 20.67
C LEU A 278 17.34 -6.36 20.41
N VAL A 279 17.88 -5.32 19.81
CA VAL A 279 17.10 -4.20 19.27
C VAL A 279 17.15 -4.21 17.75
N VAL A 280 15.99 -4.21 17.12
CA VAL A 280 15.83 -4.08 15.67
C VAL A 280 15.35 -2.66 15.38
N LEU A 281 16.17 -1.86 14.69
CA LEU A 281 15.86 -0.49 14.28
C LEU A 281 15.56 -0.48 12.77
N ASP A 282 14.28 -0.38 12.43
CA ASP A 282 13.84 -0.22 11.04
C ASP A 282 13.85 1.26 10.61
N GLU A 283 14.16 1.53 9.35
CA GLU A 283 14.37 2.88 8.81
C GLU A 283 15.38 3.70 9.64
N PHE A 284 16.52 3.09 9.97
CA PHE A 284 17.60 3.66 10.79
C PHE A 284 17.94 5.13 10.48
N GLN A 285 17.91 5.55 9.21
CA GLN A 285 18.20 6.93 8.77
C GLN A 285 17.31 8.00 9.40
N ARG A 286 16.11 7.64 9.87
CA ARG A 286 15.18 8.56 10.56
C ARG A 286 15.56 8.76 12.03
N PHE A 287 16.46 7.93 12.55
CA PHE A 287 16.82 7.82 13.95
C PHE A 287 18.30 8.15 14.20
N LYS A 288 19.01 8.70 13.21
CA LYS A 288 20.42 9.08 13.34
C LYS A 288 20.69 10.06 14.48
N ASP A 289 19.82 11.05 14.66
CA ASP A 289 19.89 12.03 15.75
C ASP A 289 19.76 11.38 17.16
N LEU A 290 19.42 10.09 17.21
CA LEU A 290 19.33 9.26 18.40
C LEU A 290 20.62 8.47 18.68
N LEU A 291 21.56 8.43 17.73
CA LEU A 291 22.93 7.99 17.99
C LEU A 291 23.76 9.21 18.42
N PRO A 292 24.56 9.12 19.49
CA PRO A 292 25.45 10.23 19.86
C PRO A 292 26.47 10.43 18.75
N ASP A 293 26.48 11.62 18.14
CA ASP A 293 27.67 12.11 17.44
C ASP A 293 28.63 12.62 18.53
N PRO A 294 29.79 11.96 18.76
CA PRO A 294 30.77 12.41 19.74
C PRO A 294 31.34 13.81 19.46
N ALA A 295 31.05 14.41 18.30
CA ALA A 295 31.49 15.74 17.89
C ALA A 295 30.38 16.84 17.93
N ALA A 296 29.14 16.54 18.32
CA ALA A 296 28.07 17.53 18.31
C ALA A 296 28.21 18.56 19.46
N ASP A 297 28.26 19.85 19.11
CA ASP A 297 28.34 20.96 20.07
C ASP A 297 27.17 20.96 21.08
N ALA A 298 27.52 21.07 22.35
CA ALA A 298 26.63 20.95 23.52
C ALA A 298 25.62 22.10 23.72
N ALA A 299 25.47 23.01 22.76
CA ALA A 299 24.75 24.27 22.96
C ALA A 299 23.24 24.21 22.67
N ASP A 300 22.72 23.15 22.04
CA ASP A 300 21.33 23.10 21.58
C ASP A 300 20.47 22.03 22.31
N ARG A 301 19.61 22.53 23.22
CA ARG A 301 18.24 22.07 23.58
C ARG A 301 18.07 21.04 24.71
N ALA A 302 17.63 21.54 25.87
CA ALA A 302 17.25 20.78 27.07
C ALA A 302 16.10 19.74 26.89
N GLU A 303 15.22 19.90 25.90
CA GLU A 303 14.13 18.93 25.63
C GLU A 303 14.59 17.76 24.73
N ALA A 304 15.58 17.99 23.87
CA ALA A 304 16.21 16.94 23.07
C ALA A 304 17.03 15.98 23.95
N GLU A 305 17.58 16.48 25.06
CA GLU A 305 18.44 15.70 25.97
C GLU A 305 17.66 14.62 26.74
N PHE A 306 16.48 14.93 27.30
CA PHE A 306 15.67 13.93 28.01
C PHE A 306 15.25 12.78 27.08
N SER A 307 14.76 13.13 25.89
CA SER A 307 14.36 12.17 24.86
C SER A 307 15.52 11.29 24.40
N ARG A 308 16.71 11.88 24.20
CA ARG A 308 17.95 11.15 23.87
C ARG A 308 18.39 10.21 24.99
N ARG A 309 18.41 10.67 26.24
CA ARG A 309 18.79 9.85 27.41
C ARG A 309 17.83 8.68 27.63
N LEU A 310 16.52 8.92 27.50
CA LEU A 310 15.50 7.89 27.58
C LEU A 310 15.68 6.82 26.50
N MET A 311 15.99 7.24 25.26
CA MET A 311 16.29 6.31 24.17
C MET A 311 17.58 5.54 24.40
N ALA A 312 18.67 6.19 24.80
CA ALA A 312 19.94 5.52 25.08
C ALA A 312 19.79 4.44 26.17
N MET A 313 18.93 4.69 27.16
CA MET A 313 18.56 3.71 28.19
C MET A 313 17.77 2.53 27.61
N MET A 314 16.72 2.80 26.80
CA MET A 314 15.93 1.73 26.17
C MET A 314 16.74 0.87 25.18
N LEU A 315 17.74 1.48 24.54
CA LEU A 315 18.69 0.80 23.65
C LEU A 315 19.80 0.05 24.41
N GLY A 316 19.80 0.07 25.74
CA GLY A 316 20.78 -0.65 26.56
C GLY A 316 22.20 -0.07 26.53
N ARG A 317 22.35 1.22 26.16
CA ARG A 317 23.66 1.92 26.08
C ARG A 317 24.02 2.70 27.35
N GLN A 318 23.07 2.88 28.27
CA GLN A 318 23.24 3.62 29.53
C GLN A 318 22.70 2.78 30.69
N GLY A 319 23.55 2.50 31.69
CA GLY A 319 23.20 1.73 32.89
C GLY A 319 24.33 0.77 33.26
N GLY A 320 24.96 0.96 34.43
CA GLY A 320 26.18 0.28 34.87
C GLY A 320 26.04 -1.22 35.18
N GLY A 321 25.56 -2.01 34.22
CA GLY A 321 25.59 -3.47 34.24
C GLY A 321 26.49 -4.02 33.13
N ASP A 322 27.06 -5.19 33.34
CA ASP A 322 28.01 -5.90 32.47
C ASP A 322 27.42 -6.39 31.12
N ARG A 323 26.17 -6.00 30.78
CA ARG A 323 25.37 -6.62 29.72
C ARG A 323 24.84 -5.57 28.74
N ARG A 324 25.49 -5.42 27.59
CA ARG A 324 25.10 -4.52 26.49
C ARG A 324 24.12 -5.21 25.52
N SER A 325 23.11 -4.48 25.06
CA SER A 325 22.17 -4.95 24.04
C SER A 325 22.81 -4.93 22.65
N ARG A 326 22.53 -5.95 21.81
CA ARG A 326 22.95 -5.97 20.40
C ARG A 326 21.94 -5.23 19.53
N MET A 327 22.41 -4.58 18.46
CA MET A 327 21.54 -3.80 17.56
C MET A 327 21.62 -4.29 16.11
N LEU A 328 20.47 -4.59 15.52
CA LEU A 328 20.29 -4.83 14.09
C LEU A 328 19.65 -3.60 13.45
N LEU A 329 20.35 -2.96 12.53
CA LEU A 329 19.88 -1.77 11.82
C LEU A 329 19.42 -2.16 10.42
N LEU A 330 18.22 -1.73 10.03
CA LEU A 330 17.67 -1.97 8.70
C LEU A 330 17.50 -0.63 7.97
N SER A 331 18.21 -0.45 6.85
CA SER A 331 18.01 0.74 6.01
C SER A 331 18.62 0.56 4.62
N ALA A 332 17.80 0.66 3.58
CA ALA A 332 18.31 0.70 2.20
C ALA A 332 19.14 1.96 1.91
N THR A 333 18.89 3.05 2.65
CA THR A 333 19.54 4.35 2.45
C THR A 333 19.99 4.94 3.79
N PRO A 334 21.13 4.48 4.34
CA PRO A 334 21.50 4.70 5.73
C PRO A 334 22.15 6.06 6.01
N TYR A 335 22.23 6.98 5.04
CA TYR A 335 22.70 8.35 5.23
C TYR A 335 21.91 9.36 4.39
N ARG A 336 21.81 10.61 4.89
CA ARG A 336 21.01 11.68 4.30
C ARG A 336 21.83 12.42 3.25
N MET A 337 21.24 12.68 2.09
CA MET A 337 21.75 13.69 1.17
C MET A 337 21.04 15.02 1.46
N TYR A 338 21.64 15.85 2.30
CA TYR A 338 21.15 17.21 2.58
C TYR A 338 21.30 18.12 1.37
N SER A 339 20.29 18.23 0.50
CA SER A 339 20.32 19.29 -0.51
C SER A 339 19.09 20.18 -0.41
N GLN A 340 19.26 21.35 0.21
CA GLN A 340 18.68 22.62 -0.26
C GLN A 340 19.57 23.82 0.07
N GLY A 341 20.21 24.36 -0.98
CA GLY A 341 19.91 25.75 -1.34
C GLY A 341 20.70 26.88 -0.67
N ARG A 342 22.02 26.81 -0.66
CA ARG A 342 22.98 27.85 -1.10
C ARG A 342 24.36 27.32 -0.73
N ASP A 343 25.30 27.50 -1.63
CA ASP A 343 26.72 27.15 -1.53
C ASP A 343 27.14 25.74 -1.98
N ALA A 344 28.07 25.78 -2.93
CA ALA A 344 28.72 24.67 -3.58
C ALA A 344 29.86 24.13 -2.70
N GLN A 345 29.53 23.44 -1.62
CA GLN A 345 30.47 22.55 -0.92
C GLN A 345 29.82 21.17 -0.82
N GLY A 346 30.16 20.28 -1.76
CA GLY A 346 29.70 18.89 -1.80
C GLY A 346 30.30 17.99 -0.70
N ASP A 347 30.67 18.56 0.45
CA ASP A 347 31.38 17.87 1.54
C ASP A 347 30.41 17.26 2.58
N ASP A 348 29.19 17.78 2.71
CA ASP A 348 28.27 17.46 3.82
C ASP A 348 27.69 16.03 3.81
N HIS A 349 27.49 15.39 2.65
CA HIS A 349 26.93 14.02 2.58
C HIS A 349 27.97 12.93 2.85
N TYR A 350 29.20 13.20 2.42
CA TYR A 350 30.31 12.30 2.66
C TYR A 350 30.66 12.28 4.15
N ASP A 351 30.57 13.43 4.81
CA ASP A 351 30.75 13.52 6.26
C ASP A 351 29.63 12.78 7.03
N ASP A 352 28.37 12.82 6.59
CA ASP A 352 27.28 12.03 7.21
C ASP A 352 27.44 10.51 7.02
N PHE A 353 27.96 10.05 5.86
CA PHE A 353 28.31 8.64 5.67
C PHE A 353 29.43 8.20 6.62
N ILE A 354 30.51 8.99 6.71
CA ILE A 354 31.63 8.70 7.61
C ILE A 354 31.18 8.75 9.08
N ALA A 355 30.27 9.66 9.46
CA ALA A 355 29.67 9.69 10.79
C ALA A 355 28.91 8.40 11.11
N THR A 356 28.13 7.85 10.15
CA THR A 356 27.52 6.53 10.31
C THR A 356 28.58 5.45 10.55
N VAL A 357 29.65 5.41 9.75
CA VAL A 357 30.73 4.42 9.90
C VAL A 357 31.38 4.53 11.29
N ARG A 358 31.67 5.75 11.77
CA ARG A 358 32.20 5.99 13.12
C ARG A 358 31.27 5.45 14.20
N ALA A 359 29.97 5.72 14.07
CA ALA A 359 28.98 5.29 15.06
C ALA A 359 28.84 3.75 15.13
N LEU A 360 29.12 3.03 14.04
CA LEU A 360 29.02 1.57 13.96
C LEU A 360 30.32 0.86 14.30
N ALA A 361 31.47 1.36 13.82
CA ALA A 361 32.76 0.70 13.97
C ALA A 361 33.52 1.14 15.23
N ASP A 362 33.42 2.42 15.63
CA ASP A 362 34.36 3.05 16.57
C ASP A 362 33.69 3.56 17.87
N ALA A 363 32.37 3.38 18.06
CA ALA A 363 31.62 3.96 19.18
C ALA A 363 31.66 3.16 20.51
N ARG A 364 32.73 2.39 20.78
CA ARG A 364 32.89 1.64 22.05
C ARG A 364 33.29 2.61 23.19
N GLU A 365 32.74 2.45 24.40
CA GLU A 365 33.16 3.25 25.57
C GLU A 365 34.66 3.04 25.84
N GLY A 366 35.39 4.14 26.06
CA GLY A 366 36.84 4.13 26.31
C GLY A 366 37.74 4.20 25.08
N THR A 367 37.17 4.33 23.88
CA THR A 367 37.94 4.48 22.63
C THR A 367 38.61 5.87 22.56
N PRO A 368 39.90 5.99 22.20
CA PRO A 368 40.58 7.28 22.00
C PRO A 368 39.83 8.17 20.98
N PRO A 369 40.10 9.49 20.90
CA PRO A 369 39.50 10.38 19.88
C PRO A 369 39.90 10.07 18.42
N GLN A 370 40.55 8.94 18.17
CA GLN A 370 40.98 8.47 16.86
C GLN A 370 39.96 7.43 16.35
N HIS A 371 39.53 7.56 15.10
CA HIS A 371 38.53 6.69 14.46
C HIS A 371 39.18 5.87 13.34
N PRO A 372 40.00 4.85 13.66
CA PRO A 372 40.89 4.22 12.69
C PRO A 372 40.15 3.54 11.53
N HIS A 373 38.99 2.93 11.79
CA HIS A 373 38.19 2.27 10.75
C HIS A 373 37.52 3.28 9.83
N ALA A 374 36.89 4.31 10.40
CA ALA A 374 36.28 5.38 9.62
C ALA A 374 37.32 6.17 8.79
N ASP A 375 38.51 6.43 9.35
CA ASP A 375 39.61 7.10 8.66
C ASP A 375 40.19 6.25 7.52
N SER A 376 40.27 4.92 7.70
CA SER A 376 40.65 3.95 6.67
C SER A 376 39.68 3.98 5.48
N VAL A 377 38.36 3.96 5.75
CA VAL A 377 37.30 4.09 4.74
C VAL A 377 37.38 5.44 4.03
N LYS A 378 37.56 6.54 4.79
CA LYS A 378 37.68 7.90 4.25
C LYS A 378 38.84 7.97 3.24
N LYS A 379 40.02 7.48 3.64
CA LYS A 379 41.21 7.44 2.79
C LYS A 379 41.01 6.56 1.55
N GLY A 380 40.46 5.35 1.73
CA GLY A 380 40.21 4.41 0.63
C GLY A 380 39.27 4.98 -0.43
N LEU A 381 38.14 5.59 -0.04
CA LEU A 381 37.21 6.24 -0.98
C LEU A 381 37.85 7.43 -1.73
N ALA A 382 38.74 8.18 -1.08
CA ALA A 382 39.51 9.23 -1.75
C ALA A 382 40.49 8.67 -2.78
N ASP A 383 41.15 7.55 -2.47
CA ASP A 383 42.06 6.85 -3.38
C ASP A 383 41.33 6.23 -4.59
N ILE A 384 40.13 5.64 -4.41
CA ILE A 384 39.29 5.15 -5.51
C ILE A 384 38.97 6.29 -6.48
N ARG A 385 38.49 7.44 -5.98
CA ARG A 385 38.17 8.61 -6.83
C ARG A 385 39.39 9.12 -7.59
N ARG A 386 40.57 9.10 -6.98
CA ARG A 386 41.82 9.50 -7.63
C ARG A 386 42.21 8.51 -8.73
N ALA A 387 42.14 7.21 -8.44
CA ALA A 387 42.45 6.14 -9.37
C ALA A 387 41.51 6.13 -10.60
N MET A 388 40.22 6.36 -10.39
CA MET A 388 39.23 6.50 -11.48
C MET A 388 39.56 7.67 -12.42
N ARG A 389 39.99 8.82 -11.87
CA ARG A 389 40.39 9.98 -12.69
C ARG A 389 41.69 9.74 -13.45
N SER A 390 42.63 9.01 -12.85
CA SER A 390 43.91 8.67 -13.48
C SER A 390 43.88 7.40 -14.33
N ARG A 391 42.72 6.72 -14.41
CA ARG A 391 42.53 5.41 -15.06
C ARG A 391 43.52 4.33 -14.57
N ASP A 392 43.82 4.33 -13.27
CA ASP A 392 44.72 3.37 -12.64
C ASP A 392 43.92 2.20 -12.05
N LEU A 393 43.88 1.10 -12.80
CA LEU A 393 43.10 -0.10 -12.47
C LEU A 393 43.54 -0.73 -11.14
N GLU A 394 44.85 -0.87 -10.92
CA GLU A 394 45.39 -1.62 -9.79
C GLU A 394 45.23 -0.82 -8.50
N ARG A 395 45.45 0.50 -8.55
CA ARG A 395 45.18 1.38 -7.42
C ARG A 395 43.70 1.44 -7.07
N ALA A 396 42.81 1.39 -8.07
CA ALA A 396 41.37 1.33 -7.83
C ALA A 396 40.99 0.04 -7.09
N ARG A 397 41.53 -1.12 -7.51
CA ARG A 397 41.30 -2.42 -6.85
C ARG A 397 41.77 -2.43 -5.40
N GLN A 398 43.02 -2.03 -5.15
CA GLN A 398 43.58 -2.02 -3.79
C GLN A 398 42.82 -1.08 -2.84
N ALA A 399 42.41 0.09 -3.34
CA ALA A 399 41.63 1.04 -2.55
C ALA A 399 40.21 0.53 -2.28
N ARG A 400 39.58 -0.12 -3.27
CA ARG A 400 38.29 -0.79 -3.10
C ARG A 400 38.37 -1.91 -2.06
N ASP A 401 39.34 -2.82 -2.17
CA ASP A 401 39.45 -3.97 -1.27
C ASP A 401 39.59 -3.52 0.19
N ARG A 402 40.42 -2.49 0.44
CA ARG A 402 40.51 -1.84 1.77
C ARG A 402 39.16 -1.33 2.29
N VAL A 403 38.40 -0.61 1.46
CA VAL A 403 37.09 -0.07 1.87
C VAL A 403 36.10 -1.20 2.12
N GLN A 404 36.10 -2.20 1.25
CA GLN A 404 35.21 -3.35 1.33
C GLN A 404 35.43 -4.16 2.61
N ASP A 405 36.67 -4.43 2.98
CA ASP A 405 37.02 -5.19 4.18
C ASP A 405 36.54 -4.47 5.46
N GLU A 406 36.72 -3.14 5.55
CA GLU A 406 36.26 -2.37 6.71
C GLU A 406 34.72 -2.30 6.79
N LEU A 407 34.04 -2.11 5.66
CA LEU A 407 32.59 -2.02 5.63
C LEU A 407 31.91 -3.37 5.91
N ARG A 408 32.44 -4.49 5.39
CA ARG A 408 31.89 -5.84 5.62
C ARG A 408 31.89 -6.24 7.11
N ARG A 409 32.71 -5.61 7.95
CA ARG A 409 32.72 -5.85 9.40
C ARG A 409 31.48 -5.32 10.12
N ILE A 410 30.84 -4.28 9.57
CA ILE A 410 29.75 -3.58 10.24
C ILE A 410 28.45 -3.58 9.44
N MET A 411 28.49 -3.98 8.17
CA MET A 411 27.33 -3.96 7.31
C MET A 411 27.36 -4.98 6.17
N SER A 412 26.18 -5.23 5.60
CA SER A 412 25.98 -6.01 4.36
C SER A 412 25.00 -5.28 3.44
N ARG A 413 25.13 -5.50 2.13
CA ARG A 413 24.21 -4.95 1.14
C ARG A 413 24.16 -5.79 -0.11
N THR A 414 22.97 -6.27 -0.41
CA THR A 414 22.60 -7.02 -1.61
C THR A 414 21.77 -6.12 -2.54
N GLU A 415 22.01 -6.19 -3.85
CA GLU A 415 21.34 -5.36 -4.88
C GLU A 415 20.95 -6.15 -6.13
N ARG A 416 19.87 -5.73 -6.80
CA ARG A 416 19.36 -6.38 -8.02
C ARG A 416 20.18 -6.12 -9.27
N LEU A 417 21.01 -5.09 -9.28
CA LEU A 417 21.66 -4.64 -10.51
C LEU A 417 22.66 -5.68 -11.04
N ALA A 418 23.27 -6.46 -10.15
CA ALA A 418 24.12 -7.59 -10.51
C ALA A 418 23.39 -8.68 -11.31
N ALA A 419 22.07 -8.77 -11.17
CA ALA A 419 21.24 -9.79 -11.79
C ALA A 419 20.95 -9.54 -13.28
N THR A 420 20.96 -8.27 -13.71
CA THR A 420 20.61 -7.90 -15.09
C THR A 420 21.86 -7.68 -15.96
N PRO A 421 21.90 -8.17 -17.22
CA PRO A 421 23.02 -7.95 -18.13
C PRO A 421 23.40 -6.46 -18.28
N ASP A 422 22.40 -5.59 -18.41
CA ASP A 422 22.56 -4.15 -18.60
C ASP A 422 22.64 -3.35 -17.28
N ARG A 423 22.55 -4.03 -16.13
CA ARG A 423 22.56 -3.41 -14.79
C ARG A 423 21.54 -2.27 -14.63
N ASP A 424 20.36 -2.44 -15.22
CA ASP A 424 19.26 -1.48 -15.14
C ASP A 424 18.20 -1.87 -14.08
N GLY A 425 18.20 -3.13 -13.64
CA GLY A 425 17.23 -3.67 -12.70
C GLY A 425 15.79 -3.55 -13.19
N MET A 426 15.53 -3.73 -14.49
CA MET A 426 14.22 -3.57 -15.14
C MET A 426 13.60 -2.16 -15.04
N LEU A 427 14.35 -1.12 -14.65
CA LEU A 427 13.84 0.24 -14.66
C LEU A 427 14.10 0.91 -16.02
N THR A 428 13.07 1.55 -16.56
CA THR A 428 13.21 2.48 -17.68
C THR A 428 12.71 3.87 -17.31
N THR A 429 13.41 4.89 -17.79
CA THR A 429 13.00 6.29 -17.66
C THR A 429 12.22 6.69 -18.91
N VAL A 430 10.95 7.08 -18.71
CA VAL A 430 10.13 7.68 -19.76
C VAL A 430 10.16 9.20 -19.56
N ASP A 431 11.09 9.85 -20.27
CA ASP A 431 11.25 11.32 -20.28
C ASP A 431 10.38 11.94 -21.37
N THR A 432 9.07 11.86 -21.19
CA THR A 432 8.11 12.55 -22.06
C THR A 432 7.83 13.92 -21.46
N PRO A 433 8.19 15.04 -22.13
CA PRO A 433 7.83 16.37 -21.68
C PRO A 433 6.32 16.43 -21.44
N ALA A 434 5.91 17.19 -20.42
CA ALA A 434 4.49 17.52 -20.32
C ALA A 434 4.03 18.19 -21.62
N GLY A 435 2.75 18.01 -21.98
CA GLY A 435 2.18 18.55 -23.21
C GLY A 435 2.44 20.04 -23.42
N PRO A 436 2.18 20.57 -24.63
CA PRO A 436 2.44 21.97 -24.93
C PRO A 436 1.67 22.89 -23.97
N LEU A 437 2.31 24.00 -23.61
CA LEU A 437 1.66 25.10 -22.91
C LEU A 437 0.68 25.80 -23.86
N THR A 438 -0.54 26.03 -23.39
CA THR A 438 -1.57 26.79 -24.10
C THR A 438 -1.59 28.24 -23.64
N THR A 439 -2.28 29.10 -24.40
CA THR A 439 -2.50 30.49 -23.99
C THR A 439 -3.31 30.58 -22.68
N GLU A 440 -4.27 29.68 -22.47
CA GLU A 440 -5.06 29.61 -21.24
C GLU A 440 -4.19 29.23 -20.03
N ASP A 441 -3.27 28.29 -20.17
CA ASP A 441 -2.32 27.94 -19.09
C ASP A 441 -1.57 29.17 -18.56
N VAL A 442 -1.09 30.01 -19.49
CA VAL A 442 -0.32 31.22 -19.15
C VAL A 442 -1.22 32.28 -18.50
N LYS A 443 -2.44 32.46 -19.01
CA LYS A 443 -3.40 33.40 -18.43
C LYS A 443 -3.80 32.98 -17.01
N ASP A 444 -4.07 31.69 -16.80
CA ASP A 444 -4.40 31.14 -15.47
C ASP A 444 -3.28 31.39 -14.45
N TYR A 445 -2.01 31.15 -14.83
CA TYR A 445 -0.88 31.49 -13.97
C TYR A 445 -0.77 33.00 -13.67
N ILE A 446 -0.97 33.86 -14.68
CA ILE A 446 -0.95 35.32 -14.49
C ILE A 446 -2.03 35.75 -13.50
N SER A 447 -3.23 35.18 -13.57
CA SER A 447 -4.31 35.44 -12.64
C SER A 447 -3.94 35.05 -11.21
N LEU A 448 -3.44 33.83 -11.01
CA LEU A 448 -3.03 33.35 -9.70
C LEU A 448 -1.89 34.22 -9.11
N ARG A 449 -0.92 34.61 -9.94
CA ARG A 449 0.19 35.49 -9.54
C ARG A 449 -0.29 36.90 -9.18
N THR A 450 -1.26 37.42 -9.92
CA THR A 450 -1.85 38.75 -9.65
C THR A 450 -2.57 38.74 -8.31
N LEU A 451 -3.35 37.69 -8.03
CA LEU A 451 -4.00 37.48 -6.74
C LEU A 451 -2.98 37.35 -5.60
N ALA A 452 -1.93 36.54 -5.78
CA ALA A 452 -0.89 36.38 -4.78
C ALA A 452 -0.25 37.73 -4.40
N ARG A 453 -0.04 38.62 -5.39
CA ARG A 453 0.47 39.97 -5.15
C ARG A 453 -0.52 40.86 -4.41
N SER A 454 -1.82 40.82 -4.74
CA SER A 454 -2.81 41.66 -4.06
C SER A 454 -2.96 41.31 -2.57
N VAL A 455 -2.75 40.05 -2.20
CA VAL A 455 -2.80 39.61 -0.80
C VAL A 455 -1.43 39.58 -0.10
N GLY A 456 -0.36 40.00 -0.79
CA GLY A 456 1.01 40.03 -0.26
C GLY A 456 1.63 38.65 -0.01
N SER A 457 1.29 37.64 -0.82
CA SER A 457 1.86 36.28 -0.79
C SER A 457 3.01 36.10 -1.80
N TYR A 458 3.74 34.99 -1.67
CA TYR A 458 4.84 34.60 -2.56
C TYR A 458 4.35 34.19 -3.96
N ASP A 459 5.27 34.13 -4.94
CA ASP A 459 4.95 33.70 -6.30
C ASP A 459 4.42 32.24 -6.31
N PRO A 460 3.19 32.01 -6.81
CA PRO A 460 2.52 30.72 -6.70
C PRO A 460 2.87 29.75 -7.83
N LEU A 461 3.92 30.01 -8.62
CA LEU A 461 4.29 29.20 -9.78
C LEU A 461 4.38 27.70 -9.45
N GLU A 462 5.07 27.31 -8.38
CA GLU A 462 5.22 25.89 -8.03
C GLU A 462 3.89 25.23 -7.60
N LEU A 463 2.96 26.01 -7.05
CA LEU A 463 1.61 25.53 -6.72
C LEU A 463 0.77 25.35 -7.99
N TRP A 464 0.77 26.34 -8.89
CA TRP A 464 0.07 26.28 -10.18
C TRP A 464 0.53 25.09 -11.04
N ARG A 465 1.85 24.89 -11.11
CA ARG A 465 2.45 23.74 -11.83
C ARG A 465 2.02 22.39 -11.26
N SER A 466 1.67 22.35 -9.98
CA SER A 466 1.42 21.10 -9.25
C SER A 466 -0.06 20.79 -9.11
N ALA A 467 -0.94 21.78 -9.08
CA ALA A 467 -2.38 21.57 -8.94
C ALA A 467 -3.15 22.58 -9.79
N PRO A 468 -3.76 22.15 -10.90
CA PRO A 468 -4.78 22.95 -11.58
C PRO A 468 -5.90 23.33 -10.61
N HIS A 469 -6.54 24.47 -10.86
CA HIS A 469 -7.59 25.03 -9.99
C HIS A 469 -7.12 25.21 -8.54
N THR A 470 -5.86 25.64 -8.36
CA THR A 470 -5.13 25.59 -7.08
C THR A 470 -5.95 26.12 -5.90
N LEU A 471 -6.60 27.28 -6.05
CA LEU A 471 -7.36 27.93 -4.99
C LEU A 471 -8.57 27.10 -4.57
N ALA A 472 -9.35 26.59 -5.53
CA ALA A 472 -10.52 25.76 -5.23
C ALA A 472 -10.14 24.40 -4.63
N MET A 473 -8.91 23.97 -4.81
CA MET A 473 -8.36 22.73 -4.28
C MET A 473 -7.72 22.91 -2.90
N MET A 474 -7.40 24.14 -2.48
CA MET A 474 -6.87 24.41 -1.13
C MET A 474 -7.94 24.13 -0.06
N ASP A 475 -7.47 23.93 1.17
CA ASP A 475 -8.31 23.80 2.35
C ASP A 475 -7.54 24.29 3.59
N ASP A 476 -8.28 24.54 4.67
CA ASP A 476 -7.75 25.06 5.94
C ASP A 476 -6.63 24.17 6.53
N ARG A 477 -6.53 22.91 6.11
CA ARG A 477 -5.55 21.93 6.58
C ARG A 477 -4.23 22.03 5.82
N THR A 478 -4.22 22.58 4.60
CA THR A 478 -3.01 22.74 3.80
C THR A 478 -2.06 23.82 4.33
N ARG A 479 -2.58 24.79 5.08
CA ARG A 479 -1.81 25.88 5.74
C ARG A 479 -0.88 26.67 4.80
N TYR A 480 -1.20 26.76 3.51
CA TYR A 480 -0.40 27.57 2.59
C TYR A 480 -0.58 29.07 2.87
N ASP A 481 0.49 29.86 2.74
CA ASP A 481 0.47 31.30 3.00
C ASP A 481 -0.56 32.05 2.13
N LEU A 482 -0.66 31.69 0.84
CA LEU A 482 -1.64 32.24 -0.09
C LEU A 482 -3.08 32.00 0.38
N ASP A 483 -3.40 30.76 0.74
CA ASP A 483 -4.72 30.35 1.22
C ASP A 483 -5.08 31.05 2.54
N GLN A 484 -4.16 31.07 3.51
CA GLN A 484 -4.39 31.72 4.80
C GLN A 484 -4.63 33.22 4.67
N ARG A 485 -3.90 33.90 3.77
CA ARG A 485 -4.07 35.33 3.54
C ARG A 485 -5.39 35.61 2.84
N LEU A 486 -5.75 34.81 1.83
CA LEU A 486 -7.03 34.94 1.14
C LEU A 486 -8.21 34.67 2.09
N HIS A 487 -8.16 33.59 2.87
CA HIS A 487 -9.22 33.23 3.80
C HIS A 487 -9.37 34.27 4.94
N ARG A 488 -8.27 34.89 5.40
CA ARG A 488 -8.34 36.03 6.34
C ARG A 488 -9.07 37.24 5.77
N LEU A 489 -8.96 37.50 4.46
CA LEU A 489 -9.67 38.60 3.80
C LEU A 489 -11.15 38.29 3.59
N LEU A 490 -11.49 37.02 3.37
CA LEU A 490 -12.86 36.56 3.11
C LEU A 490 -13.67 36.27 4.39
N LYS A 491 -13.01 36.12 5.54
CA LYS A 491 -13.66 35.80 6.81
C LYS A 491 -14.33 37.04 7.43
N PRO A 492 -15.58 36.94 7.92
CA PRO A 492 -16.22 38.03 8.66
C PRO A 492 -15.44 38.37 9.93
N ASP A 493 -15.35 39.66 10.26
CA ASP A 493 -14.78 40.13 11.52
C ASP A 493 -15.68 39.81 12.74
N GLU A 494 -15.31 40.25 13.95
CA GLU A 494 -16.11 40.03 15.18
C GLU A 494 -17.52 40.65 15.13
N ARG A 495 -17.79 41.51 14.14
CA ARG A 495 -19.09 42.15 13.89
C ARG A 495 -19.85 41.51 12.73
N GLY A 496 -19.28 40.50 12.08
CA GLY A 496 -19.87 39.82 10.93
C GLY A 496 -19.67 40.55 9.60
N GLU A 497 -18.79 41.56 9.53
CA GLU A 497 -18.52 42.33 8.32
C GLU A 497 -17.23 41.83 7.64
N VAL A 498 -17.28 41.68 6.31
CA VAL A 498 -16.11 41.36 5.46
C VAL A 498 -15.54 42.66 4.91
N ASP A 499 -14.22 42.78 4.76
CA ASP A 499 -13.57 43.96 4.16
C ASP A 499 -13.96 44.09 2.68
N ARG A 500 -15.06 44.82 2.43
CA ARG A 500 -15.61 45.06 1.08
C ARG A 500 -14.66 45.82 0.17
N HIS A 501 -13.69 46.56 0.70
CA HIS A 501 -12.72 47.26 -0.12
C HIS A 501 -11.67 46.29 -0.65
N ALA A 502 -11.10 45.48 0.24
CA ALA A 502 -10.10 44.48 -0.12
C ALA A 502 -10.67 43.40 -1.06
N THR A 503 -11.91 42.94 -0.84
CA THR A 503 -12.54 41.95 -1.71
C THR A 503 -12.84 42.49 -3.11
N ARG A 504 -13.18 43.78 -3.24
CA ARG A 504 -13.33 44.46 -4.54
C ARG A 504 -12.00 44.70 -5.24
N GLU A 505 -10.93 44.99 -4.50
CA GLU A 505 -9.59 45.14 -5.09
C GLU A 505 -9.11 43.82 -5.67
N VAL A 506 -9.30 42.72 -4.94
CA VAL A 506 -9.05 41.36 -5.41
C VAL A 506 -9.93 41.01 -6.61
N ALA A 507 -11.22 41.33 -6.57
CA ALA A 507 -12.14 41.08 -7.68
C ALA A 507 -11.69 41.81 -8.96
N GLY A 508 -11.38 43.11 -8.85
CA GLY A 508 -10.88 43.90 -9.97
C GLY A 508 -9.52 43.41 -10.48
N ALA A 509 -8.68 42.84 -9.61
CA ALA A 509 -7.41 42.23 -10.01
C ALA A 509 -7.60 40.93 -10.82
N LEU A 510 -8.59 40.11 -10.44
CA LEU A 510 -8.98 38.90 -11.18
C LEU A 510 -9.67 39.23 -12.51
N GLU A 511 -10.56 40.23 -12.53
CA GLU A 511 -11.21 40.73 -13.76
C GLU A 511 -10.17 41.22 -14.78
N ARG A 512 -9.18 42.02 -14.34
CA ARG A 512 -8.08 42.49 -15.20
C ARG A 512 -7.18 41.36 -15.72
N ALA A 513 -7.09 40.24 -15.01
CA ALA A 513 -6.29 39.10 -15.41
C ALA A 513 -7.01 38.14 -16.38
N GLY A 514 -8.33 38.29 -16.55
CA GLY A 514 -9.09 37.62 -17.60
C GLY A 514 -9.37 36.13 -17.38
N HIS A 515 -9.27 35.63 -16.14
CA HIS A 515 -9.76 34.31 -15.74
C HIS A 515 -10.61 34.41 -14.48
N TRP A 516 -11.85 33.94 -14.59
CA TRP A 516 -12.71 33.62 -13.46
C TRP A 516 -12.24 32.28 -12.92
N VAL A 517 -11.86 32.21 -11.64
CA VAL A 517 -11.70 30.93 -10.93
C VAL A 517 -13.06 30.25 -11.06
N GLY A 518 -13.16 29.25 -11.93
CA GLY A 518 -14.42 28.87 -12.55
C GLY A 518 -15.56 28.67 -11.54
N ALA A 519 -16.61 29.48 -11.65
CA ALA A 519 -17.94 28.91 -11.50
C ALA A 519 -18.00 27.77 -12.53
N PRO A 520 -18.16 26.52 -12.09
CA PRO A 520 -18.16 25.40 -13.01
C PRO A 520 -19.27 25.59 -14.04
N SER A 521 -19.04 25.21 -15.30
CA SER A 521 -20.13 25.18 -16.28
C SER A 521 -21.10 24.07 -15.87
N PHE A 522 -22.31 24.45 -15.48
CA PHE A 522 -23.39 23.52 -15.19
C PHE A 522 -24.02 23.04 -16.50
N ASP A 523 -24.25 21.73 -16.61
CA ASP A 523 -25.05 21.16 -17.69
C ASP A 523 -26.53 21.44 -17.36
N ASP A 524 -27.13 22.45 -18.00
CA ASP A 524 -28.49 22.98 -17.69
C ASP A 524 -29.64 22.02 -18.05
N THR A 525 -29.37 20.76 -18.42
CA THR A 525 -30.39 19.84 -18.96
C THR A 525 -31.02 18.89 -17.92
N ALA A 526 -30.86 19.14 -16.62
CA ALA A 526 -31.54 18.36 -15.58
C ALA A 526 -32.85 19.05 -15.18
N ASP A 527 -33.92 18.69 -15.88
CA ASP A 527 -35.28 19.19 -15.71
C ASP A 527 -35.74 19.19 -14.24
N SER A 528 -36.25 20.32 -13.81
CA SER A 528 -36.86 20.53 -12.50
C SER A 528 -38.35 20.17 -12.57
N SER A 529 -38.65 18.88 -12.52
CA SER A 529 -40.02 18.42 -12.27
C SER A 529 -39.97 17.07 -11.59
N ASP A 530 -40.15 17.05 -10.27
CA ASP A 530 -40.80 15.98 -9.50
C ASP A 530 -40.76 16.39 -8.02
N GLU A 531 -41.61 17.35 -7.66
CA GLU A 531 -42.14 17.46 -6.30
C GLU A 531 -43.25 16.43 -6.16
N ASP A 532 -42.94 15.24 -5.67
CA ASP A 532 -43.95 14.40 -5.03
C ASP A 532 -43.33 13.60 -3.88
N GLY A 533 -43.95 13.74 -2.71
CA GLY A 533 -43.41 13.39 -1.41
C GLY A 533 -43.25 11.89 -1.19
N PHE A 534 -42.05 11.50 -0.74
CA PHE A 534 -41.85 10.26 0.02
C PHE A 534 -40.89 10.47 1.20
N ASP A 535 -41.43 10.06 2.34
CA ASP A 535 -40.99 9.98 3.73
C ASP A 535 -39.47 9.95 4.04
N GLU A 536 -39.09 10.72 5.06
CA GLU A 536 -37.74 10.96 5.54
C GLU A 536 -37.15 9.73 6.28
N SER A 537 -36.13 9.14 5.69
CA SER A 537 -35.14 8.30 6.39
C SER A 537 -33.75 8.89 6.14
N PRO A 538 -33.02 9.33 7.18
CA PRO A 538 -31.72 9.94 7.00
C PRO A 538 -30.70 8.82 6.86
N LEU A 539 -30.35 8.43 5.63
CA LEU A 539 -29.08 7.83 5.19
C LEU A 539 -29.17 7.54 3.66
N ASP A 540 -28.20 8.06 2.89
CA ASP A 540 -27.90 7.76 1.46
C ASP A 540 -28.73 8.43 0.33
N MET A 541 -29.36 9.59 0.53
CA MET A 541 -29.94 10.38 -0.57
C MET A 541 -28.93 11.29 -1.33
N ASP A 542 -27.65 11.31 -0.93
CA ASP A 542 -26.64 12.29 -1.40
C ASP A 542 -25.85 11.88 -2.67
N SER A 543 -26.17 10.77 -3.35
CA SER A 543 -25.25 10.19 -4.37
C SER A 543 -25.79 10.02 -5.80
N LEU A 544 -27.11 10.01 -6.02
CA LEU A 544 -27.66 9.80 -7.37
C LEU A 544 -27.72 11.10 -8.21
N THR A 545 -27.80 12.27 -7.56
CA THR A 545 -27.92 13.58 -8.22
C THR A 545 -26.57 14.30 -8.43
N GLY A 546 -25.51 13.90 -7.72
CA GLY A 546 -24.19 14.55 -7.79
C GLY A 546 -23.37 14.24 -9.05
N LEU A 547 -23.74 13.21 -9.82
CA LEU A 547 -23.05 12.81 -11.06
C LEU A 547 -23.31 13.76 -12.24
N SER A 548 -24.27 14.67 -12.09
CA SER A 548 -24.90 15.30 -13.24
C SER A 548 -24.39 16.70 -13.59
N ARG A 549 -23.73 17.42 -12.67
CA ARG A 549 -23.71 18.89 -12.77
C ARG A 549 -22.41 19.56 -13.21
N MET A 550 -21.23 19.01 -12.92
CA MET A 550 -19.98 19.76 -13.09
C MET A 550 -18.93 19.04 -13.96
N ARG A 551 -18.52 19.68 -15.06
CA ARG A 551 -17.40 19.24 -15.92
C ARG A 551 -16.19 20.13 -15.65
N LEU A 552 -15.13 19.55 -15.11
CA LEU A 552 -13.89 20.28 -14.84
C LEU A 552 -12.89 20.09 -15.99
N ASP A 553 -12.31 21.20 -16.46
CA ASP A 553 -11.18 21.11 -17.39
C ASP A 553 -9.93 20.59 -16.68
N ALA A 554 -9.09 19.86 -17.43
CA ALA A 554 -7.82 19.34 -16.95
C ALA A 554 -6.89 20.46 -16.44
N GLY A 555 -7.04 21.68 -16.95
CA GLY A 555 -6.17 22.81 -16.65
C GLY A 555 -4.78 22.53 -17.18
N ASN A 556 -3.76 22.49 -16.31
CA ASN A 556 -2.36 22.55 -16.72
C ASN A 556 -1.84 21.35 -17.57
N PRO A 557 -0.66 21.49 -18.22
CA PRO A 557 -0.13 20.45 -19.11
C PRO A 557 0.20 19.11 -18.44
N LYS A 558 0.60 19.10 -17.17
CA LYS A 558 0.90 17.84 -16.45
C LYS A 558 -0.37 17.00 -16.31
N MET A 559 -1.51 17.64 -15.99
CA MET A 559 -2.80 16.95 -15.89
C MET A 559 -3.26 16.40 -17.23
N ARG A 560 -3.19 17.20 -18.30
CA ARG A 560 -3.53 16.75 -19.67
C ARG A 560 -2.67 15.55 -20.10
N THR A 561 -1.39 15.55 -19.74
CA THR A 561 -0.47 14.44 -20.06
C THR A 561 -0.81 13.18 -19.28
N LEU A 562 -1.06 13.29 -17.98
CA LEU A 562 -1.50 12.15 -17.16
C LEU A 562 -2.82 11.54 -17.66
N MET A 563 -3.77 12.38 -18.04
CA MET A 563 -5.04 11.95 -18.61
C MET A 563 -4.84 11.24 -19.96
N ARG A 564 -4.05 11.81 -20.89
CA ARG A 564 -3.71 11.16 -22.16
C ARG A 564 -3.02 9.82 -21.94
N ASP A 565 -2.11 9.74 -20.98
CA ASP A 565 -1.43 8.48 -20.63
C ASP A 565 -2.41 7.39 -20.14
N LEU A 566 -3.55 7.77 -19.56
CA LEU A 566 -4.57 6.84 -19.05
C LEU A 566 -5.54 6.36 -20.12
N TRP A 567 -5.86 7.18 -21.12
CA TRP A 567 -6.95 6.88 -22.07
C TRP A 567 -6.74 7.36 -23.52
N GLY A 568 -5.52 7.74 -23.90
CA GLY A 568 -5.18 8.24 -25.23
C GLY A 568 -5.83 9.59 -25.57
N ASP A 569 -5.89 9.94 -26.86
CA ASP A 569 -6.60 11.14 -27.33
C ASP A 569 -8.14 10.92 -27.46
N GLY A 570 -8.67 9.81 -26.94
CA GLY A 570 -10.11 9.51 -26.91
C GLY A 570 -10.72 9.17 -28.28
N ARG A 571 -9.89 8.92 -29.29
CA ARG A 571 -10.28 8.53 -30.65
C ARG A 571 -9.92 7.07 -31.01
N GLY A 572 -9.38 6.32 -30.05
CA GLY A 572 -8.94 4.93 -30.26
C GLY A 572 -7.76 4.73 -31.22
N SER A 573 -7.15 5.80 -31.75
CA SER A 573 -6.14 5.73 -32.82
C SER A 573 -4.70 5.44 -32.35
N ASP A 574 -4.40 5.67 -31.07
CA ASP A 574 -3.01 5.80 -30.62
C ASP A 574 -2.48 4.56 -29.87
N GLY A 575 -3.24 3.46 -29.85
CA GLY A 575 -2.88 2.21 -29.17
C GLY A 575 -2.87 2.28 -27.63
N VAL A 576 -3.27 3.41 -27.03
CA VAL A 576 -3.42 3.57 -25.57
C VAL A 576 -4.82 3.08 -25.15
N PRO A 577 -4.93 2.16 -24.16
CA PRO A 577 -6.23 1.65 -23.70
C PRO A 577 -7.11 2.74 -23.09
N GLU A 578 -8.40 2.74 -23.42
CA GLU A 578 -9.39 3.66 -22.86
C GLU A 578 -9.83 3.23 -21.45
N SER A 579 -8.95 3.42 -20.47
CA SER A 579 -9.12 2.82 -19.13
C SER A 579 -10.34 3.27 -18.34
N TRP A 580 -10.99 4.38 -18.71
CA TRP A 580 -12.25 4.81 -18.12
C TRP A 580 -13.43 3.87 -18.44
N ARG A 581 -13.30 3.00 -19.44
CA ARG A 581 -14.27 1.92 -19.76
C ARG A 581 -13.95 0.59 -19.05
N MET A 582 -12.77 0.46 -18.43
CA MET A 582 -12.34 -0.76 -17.75
C MET A 582 -12.71 -0.73 -16.26
N ILE A 583 -13.11 -1.88 -15.71
CA ILE A 583 -13.45 -2.02 -14.28
C ILE A 583 -12.27 -2.55 -13.47
N TRP A 584 -11.36 -3.29 -14.11
CA TRP A 584 -10.13 -3.81 -13.52
C TRP A 584 -8.93 -3.73 -14.48
N VAL A 585 -7.74 -3.97 -13.96
CA VAL A 585 -6.53 -4.19 -14.75
C VAL A 585 -6.61 -5.58 -15.42
N PRO A 586 -6.31 -5.70 -16.73
CA PRO A 586 -6.29 -6.99 -17.42
C PRO A 586 -5.36 -8.01 -16.76
N PRO A 587 -5.64 -9.31 -16.87
CA PRO A 587 -4.76 -10.35 -16.34
C PRO A 587 -3.46 -10.38 -17.15
N SER A 588 -2.35 -10.65 -16.45
CA SER A 588 -1.02 -10.80 -17.04
C SER A 588 -0.90 -12.06 -17.90
N MET A 589 -1.79 -13.03 -17.68
CA MET A 589 -1.86 -14.30 -18.38
C MET A 589 -3.33 -14.64 -18.72
N PRO A 590 -3.90 -14.02 -19.77
CA PRO A 590 -5.29 -14.25 -20.16
C PRO A 590 -5.54 -15.71 -20.58
N ARG A 591 -6.65 -16.26 -20.12
CA ARG A 591 -7.22 -17.54 -20.54
C ARG A 591 -8.15 -17.38 -21.72
N HIS A 592 -8.93 -16.29 -21.76
CA HIS A 592 -9.77 -15.92 -22.89
C HIS A 592 -9.15 -14.76 -23.67
N ARG A 593 -9.43 -14.69 -24.97
CA ARG A 593 -9.00 -13.55 -25.78
C ARG A 593 -9.73 -12.29 -25.30
N LEU A 594 -8.98 -11.27 -24.90
CA LEU A 594 -9.55 -10.00 -24.44
C LEU A 594 -10.32 -9.30 -25.57
N SER A 595 -11.46 -8.69 -25.22
CA SER A 595 -12.34 -7.97 -26.14
C SER A 595 -12.85 -6.65 -25.53
N GLY A 596 -13.76 -5.97 -26.21
CA GLY A 596 -14.34 -4.70 -25.77
C GLY A 596 -13.28 -3.69 -25.30
N PRO A 597 -13.43 -3.09 -24.11
CA PRO A 597 -12.51 -2.06 -23.59
C PRO A 597 -11.14 -2.60 -23.16
N TYR A 598 -10.95 -3.92 -23.11
CA TYR A 598 -9.70 -4.57 -22.69
C TYR A 598 -8.81 -4.98 -23.87
N ARG A 599 -9.31 -4.87 -25.11
CA ARG A 599 -8.56 -5.18 -26.32
C ARG A 599 -7.32 -4.29 -26.43
N GLY A 600 -6.13 -4.89 -26.53
CA GLY A 600 -4.86 -4.14 -26.62
C GLY A 600 -4.41 -3.53 -25.28
N ALA A 601 -5.08 -3.87 -24.17
CA ALA A 601 -4.78 -3.34 -22.84
C ALA A 601 -3.86 -4.24 -22.00
N GLU A 602 -3.31 -5.32 -22.56
CA GLU A 602 -2.55 -6.36 -21.84
C GLU A 602 -1.39 -5.80 -21.02
N ARG A 603 -0.80 -4.67 -21.46
CA ARG A 603 0.32 -3.99 -20.80
C ARG A 603 -0.09 -2.82 -19.90
N PHE A 604 -1.39 -2.59 -19.68
CA PHE A 604 -1.90 -1.52 -18.82
C PHE A 604 -1.39 -1.67 -17.38
N SER A 605 -1.05 -0.56 -16.74
CA SER A 605 -0.57 -0.50 -15.36
C SER A 605 -1.22 0.65 -14.63
N LYS A 606 -1.54 0.50 -13.35
CA LYS A 606 -1.93 1.64 -12.51
C LYS A 606 -0.80 2.68 -12.41
N ARG A 607 -1.14 3.90 -12.00
CA ARG A 607 -0.21 5.05 -11.85
C ARG A 607 -0.08 5.42 -10.38
N LEU A 608 1.15 5.41 -9.87
CA LEU A 608 1.48 5.92 -8.54
C LEU A 608 2.15 7.30 -8.68
N VAL A 609 1.46 8.35 -8.25
CA VAL A 609 1.86 9.74 -8.48
C VAL A 609 2.40 10.37 -7.20
N PHE A 610 3.67 10.80 -7.21
CA PHE A 610 4.32 11.47 -6.09
C PHE A 610 4.45 12.97 -6.31
N SER A 611 3.86 13.75 -5.41
CA SER A 611 3.96 15.20 -5.39
C SER A 611 4.71 15.71 -4.16
N ARG A 612 5.36 16.88 -4.29
CA ARG A 612 5.89 17.62 -3.13
C ARG A 612 4.81 18.40 -2.40
N TRP A 613 3.72 18.75 -3.09
CA TRP A 613 2.69 19.67 -2.62
C TRP A 613 1.43 18.91 -2.20
N ALA A 614 0.95 19.17 -0.99
CA ALA A 614 -0.24 18.53 -0.40
C ALA A 614 -1.55 18.79 -1.17
N VAL A 615 -1.62 19.86 -1.97
CA VAL A 615 -2.81 20.17 -2.78
C VAL A 615 -2.92 19.29 -4.04
N ALA A 616 -1.80 18.79 -4.57
CA ALA A 616 -1.79 18.03 -5.82
C ALA A 616 -2.53 16.68 -5.73
N PRO A 617 -2.38 15.86 -4.68
CA PRO A 617 -3.16 14.62 -4.55
C PRO A 617 -4.67 14.83 -4.62
N LYS A 618 -5.17 15.89 -3.98
CA LYS A 618 -6.59 16.26 -4.02
C LYS A 618 -7.02 16.67 -5.44
N SER A 619 -6.25 17.57 -6.07
CA SER A 619 -6.50 18.04 -7.44
C SER A 619 -6.50 16.89 -8.46
N ILE A 620 -5.50 16.00 -8.42
CA ILE A 620 -5.41 14.81 -9.28
C ILE A 620 -6.62 13.89 -9.06
N SER A 621 -7.00 13.64 -7.80
CA SER A 621 -8.12 12.73 -7.50
C SER A 621 -9.45 13.23 -8.05
N ILE A 622 -9.72 14.53 -7.84
CA ILE A 622 -10.96 15.18 -8.30
C ILE A 622 -11.00 15.23 -9.82
N LEU A 623 -9.96 15.78 -10.47
CA LEU A 623 -9.97 16.03 -11.91
C LEU A 623 -9.98 14.75 -12.73
N VAL A 624 -9.16 13.75 -12.36
CA VAL A 624 -9.12 12.48 -13.07
C VAL A 624 -10.42 11.69 -12.88
N SER A 625 -10.98 11.65 -11.66
CA SER A 625 -12.25 10.94 -11.42
C SER A 625 -13.45 11.63 -12.08
N ASN A 626 -13.52 12.97 -12.01
CA ASN A 626 -14.56 13.73 -12.68
C ASN A 626 -14.50 13.51 -14.19
N ARG A 627 -13.31 13.58 -14.79
CA ARG A 627 -13.14 13.38 -16.23
C ARG A 627 -13.50 11.97 -16.67
N SER A 628 -13.08 10.93 -15.94
CA SER A 628 -13.45 9.54 -16.27
C SER A 628 -14.95 9.32 -16.19
N GLN A 629 -15.61 9.90 -15.18
CA GLN A 629 -17.08 9.84 -15.02
C GLN A 629 -17.80 10.54 -16.16
N SER A 630 -17.36 11.76 -16.53
CA SER A 630 -17.95 12.48 -17.67
C SER A 630 -17.81 11.70 -18.98
N LEU A 631 -16.64 11.12 -19.27
CA LEU A 631 -16.43 10.29 -20.46
C LEU A 631 -17.35 9.05 -20.48
N ALA A 632 -17.43 8.35 -19.34
CA ALA A 632 -18.30 7.19 -19.18
C ALA A 632 -19.78 7.54 -19.40
N ARG A 633 -20.22 8.66 -18.83
CA ARG A 633 -21.59 9.16 -18.97
C ARG A 633 -21.92 9.61 -20.39
N ASP A 634 -21.04 10.39 -21.01
CA ASP A 634 -21.22 10.88 -22.38
C ASP A 634 -21.33 9.69 -23.36
N ALA A 635 -20.53 8.64 -23.16
CA ALA A 635 -20.62 7.40 -23.93
C ALA A 635 -21.94 6.63 -23.66
N ALA A 636 -22.34 6.48 -22.39
CA ALA A 636 -23.61 5.84 -22.04
C ALA A 636 -24.82 6.59 -22.62
N ARG A 637 -24.83 7.93 -22.59
CA ARG A 637 -25.87 8.78 -23.22
C ARG A 637 -25.87 8.66 -24.73
N SER A 638 -24.69 8.59 -25.36
CA SER A 638 -24.59 8.34 -26.80
C SER A 638 -25.20 7.00 -27.21
N LEU A 639 -25.18 5.99 -26.32
CA LEU A 639 -25.74 4.67 -26.57
C LEU A 639 -27.25 4.60 -26.26
N LEU A 640 -27.67 5.18 -25.12
CA LEU A 640 -28.99 4.96 -24.52
C LEU A 640 -29.92 6.19 -24.57
N GLY A 641 -29.44 7.30 -25.12
CA GLY A 641 -30.14 8.58 -25.20
C GLY A 641 -29.70 9.61 -24.15
N GLU A 642 -29.88 10.90 -24.47
CA GLU A 642 -29.46 12.03 -23.62
C GLU A 642 -30.09 12.01 -22.21
N GLY A 643 -31.31 11.46 -22.08
CA GLY A 643 -32.03 11.31 -20.81
C GLY A 643 -31.53 10.16 -19.93
N TRP A 644 -30.49 9.41 -20.34
CA TRP A 644 -30.00 8.28 -19.56
C TRP A 644 -29.51 8.71 -18.17
N GLN A 645 -29.96 7.95 -17.17
CA GLN A 645 -29.54 8.04 -15.78
C GLN A 645 -29.22 6.65 -15.23
N PRO A 646 -28.27 6.53 -14.29
CA PRO A 646 -27.94 5.29 -13.62
C PRO A 646 -29.14 4.77 -12.81
N LEU A 647 -29.34 3.45 -12.83
CA LEU A 647 -30.42 2.81 -12.09
C LEU A 647 -30.08 2.74 -10.59
N LYS A 648 -31.10 2.87 -9.74
CA LYS A 648 -30.97 2.64 -8.30
C LYS A 648 -30.98 1.13 -8.01
N TYR A 649 -29.83 0.59 -7.65
CA TYR A 649 -29.64 -0.84 -7.33
C TYR A 649 -30.13 -1.79 -8.45
N PRO A 650 -29.58 -1.68 -9.69
CA PRO A 650 -30.02 -2.48 -10.82
C PRO A 650 -29.92 -3.98 -10.55
N LEU A 651 -28.92 -4.43 -9.81
CA LEU A 651 -28.62 -5.85 -9.62
C LEU A 651 -28.89 -6.36 -8.20
N ARG A 652 -29.42 -5.53 -7.30
CA ARG A 652 -29.66 -5.94 -5.91
C ARG A 652 -30.98 -6.70 -5.77
N PRO A 653 -30.98 -7.95 -5.28
CA PRO A 653 -32.20 -8.65 -4.91
C PRO A 653 -32.96 -7.90 -3.81
N GLY A 654 -34.28 -7.87 -3.90
CA GLY A 654 -35.12 -7.12 -2.97
C GLY A 654 -36.48 -7.77 -2.69
N LEU A 655 -37.26 -7.14 -1.81
CA LEU A 655 -38.65 -7.49 -1.55
C LEU A 655 -39.54 -6.38 -2.12
N ARG A 656 -40.56 -6.73 -2.90
CA ARG A 656 -41.60 -5.77 -3.32
C ARG A 656 -42.46 -5.46 -2.08
N LYS A 657 -42.53 -4.18 -1.70
CA LYS A 657 -43.24 -3.75 -0.48
C LYS A 657 -44.74 -4.06 -0.52
N GLU A 658 -45.34 -3.97 -1.71
CA GLU A 658 -46.80 -4.11 -1.93
C GLU A 658 -47.28 -5.56 -1.84
N SER A 659 -46.55 -6.49 -2.44
CA SER A 659 -46.92 -7.91 -2.55
C SER A 659 -46.18 -8.82 -1.55
N GLY A 660 -45.12 -8.32 -0.91
CA GLY A 660 -44.19 -9.14 -0.14
C GLY A 660 -43.38 -10.13 -0.99
N SER A 661 -43.50 -10.08 -2.32
CA SER A 661 -42.84 -11.03 -3.21
C SER A 661 -41.37 -10.67 -3.47
N LEU A 662 -40.57 -11.69 -3.77
CA LEU A 662 -39.15 -11.54 -4.08
C LEU A 662 -39.00 -10.90 -5.48
N SER A 663 -38.19 -9.84 -5.59
CA SER A 663 -37.83 -9.21 -6.86
C SER A 663 -36.40 -9.53 -7.27
N LYS A 664 -36.16 -9.58 -8.58
CA LYS A 664 -34.82 -9.77 -9.17
C LYS A 664 -34.12 -11.06 -8.74
N VAL A 665 -34.85 -12.14 -8.51
CA VAL A 665 -34.29 -13.47 -8.17
C VAL A 665 -33.26 -13.93 -9.22
N TRP A 666 -33.44 -13.54 -10.48
CA TRP A 666 -32.51 -13.82 -11.58
C TRP A 666 -31.08 -13.30 -11.38
N THR A 667 -30.87 -12.26 -10.55
CA THR A 667 -29.53 -11.71 -10.26
C THR A 667 -28.63 -12.67 -9.50
N TRP A 668 -29.21 -13.67 -8.81
CA TRP A 668 -28.43 -14.67 -8.06
C TRP A 668 -27.52 -15.51 -8.93
N GLY A 669 -27.81 -15.65 -10.23
CA GLY A 669 -26.91 -16.32 -11.18
C GLY A 669 -25.52 -15.68 -11.30
N MET A 670 -25.36 -14.42 -10.85
CA MET A 670 -24.07 -13.73 -10.81
C MET A 670 -23.25 -14.03 -9.55
N ALA A 671 -23.92 -14.21 -8.41
CA ALA A 671 -23.27 -14.32 -7.10
C ALA A 671 -23.21 -15.75 -6.58
N TYR A 672 -24.17 -16.60 -6.94
CA TYR A 672 -24.21 -17.97 -6.45
C TYR A 672 -23.02 -18.78 -7.01
N PRO A 673 -22.20 -19.39 -6.14
CA PRO A 673 -21.04 -20.16 -6.56
C PRO A 673 -21.46 -21.59 -6.95
N SER A 674 -22.07 -21.74 -8.13
CA SER A 674 -22.45 -23.05 -8.65
C SER A 674 -21.20 -23.85 -9.02
N TRP A 675 -21.00 -24.99 -8.35
CA TRP A 675 -19.85 -25.85 -8.63
C TRP A 675 -20.04 -26.68 -9.90
N ALA A 676 -21.29 -26.96 -10.30
CA ALA A 676 -21.59 -27.58 -11.58
C ALA A 676 -21.22 -26.65 -12.74
N LEU A 677 -21.63 -25.37 -12.69
CA LEU A 677 -21.26 -24.37 -13.69
C LEU A 677 -19.75 -24.07 -13.66
N ALA A 678 -19.13 -24.02 -12.48
CA ALA A 678 -17.68 -23.85 -12.34
C ALA A 678 -16.90 -24.92 -13.11
N ARG A 679 -17.33 -26.19 -13.03
CA ARG A 679 -16.69 -27.31 -13.75
C ARG A 679 -16.94 -27.25 -15.26
N LEU A 680 -18.14 -26.86 -15.70
CA LEU A 680 -18.46 -26.75 -17.12
C LEU A 680 -17.70 -25.60 -17.79
N GLY A 681 -17.57 -24.47 -17.12
CA GLY A 681 -16.84 -23.30 -17.60
C GLY A 681 -15.32 -23.34 -17.41
N ASP A 682 -14.73 -24.44 -16.90
CA ASP A 682 -13.28 -24.53 -16.69
C ASP A 682 -12.52 -24.58 -18.04
N VAL A 683 -11.80 -23.50 -18.33
CA VAL A 683 -10.97 -23.35 -19.54
C VAL A 683 -9.89 -24.44 -19.62
N THR A 684 -9.37 -24.88 -18.48
CA THR A 684 -8.34 -25.92 -18.40
C THR A 684 -8.87 -27.26 -18.92
N GLU A 685 -10.11 -27.60 -18.59
CA GLU A 685 -10.74 -28.82 -19.08
C GLU A 685 -11.15 -28.70 -20.54
N TYR A 686 -11.65 -27.52 -20.94
CA TYR A 686 -11.98 -27.22 -22.33
C TYR A 686 -10.76 -27.41 -23.24
N THR A 687 -9.64 -26.76 -22.95
CA THR A 687 -8.39 -26.86 -23.74
C THR A 687 -7.82 -28.27 -23.77
N ARG A 688 -7.90 -29.04 -22.68
CA ARG A 688 -7.48 -30.46 -22.68
C ARG A 688 -8.33 -31.32 -23.62
N ARG A 689 -9.64 -31.07 -23.69
CA ARG A 689 -10.57 -31.83 -24.52
C ARG A 689 -10.48 -31.44 -25.99
N THR A 690 -10.38 -30.15 -26.29
CA THR A 690 -10.39 -29.62 -27.66
C THR A 690 -9.00 -29.54 -28.30
N GLY A 691 -7.94 -29.49 -27.49
CA GLY A 691 -6.57 -29.29 -27.96
C GLY A 691 -6.27 -27.85 -28.40
N GLN A 692 -7.17 -26.88 -28.14
CA GLN A 692 -6.94 -25.47 -28.45
C GLN A 692 -5.83 -24.88 -27.57
N ASN A 693 -5.06 -23.94 -28.13
CA ASN A 693 -4.06 -23.16 -27.40
C ASN A 693 -4.72 -21.94 -26.72
N LEU A 694 -4.13 -21.50 -25.61
CA LEU A 694 -4.55 -20.28 -24.94
C LEU A 694 -3.90 -19.03 -25.57
N PRO A 695 -4.58 -17.88 -25.54
CA PRO A 695 -5.95 -17.68 -25.05
C PRO A 695 -7.02 -18.22 -26.01
N VAL A 696 -8.08 -18.82 -25.46
CA VAL A 696 -9.21 -19.38 -26.23
C VAL A 696 -10.20 -18.31 -26.67
N ASP A 697 -10.95 -18.59 -27.73
CA ASP A 697 -12.08 -17.76 -28.12
C ASP A 697 -13.27 -18.02 -27.17
N PRO A 698 -13.72 -17.02 -26.38
CA PRO A 698 -14.75 -17.24 -25.39
C PRO A 698 -16.11 -17.58 -26.02
N ASP A 699 -16.39 -17.18 -27.26
CA ASP A 699 -17.64 -17.52 -27.95
C ASP A 699 -17.68 -18.99 -28.40
N GLU A 700 -16.52 -19.60 -28.68
CA GLU A 700 -16.42 -21.03 -28.96
C GLU A 700 -16.70 -21.86 -27.70
N GLN A 701 -16.08 -21.48 -26.58
CA GLN A 701 -16.30 -22.17 -25.31
C GLN A 701 -17.74 -21.98 -24.79
N ARG A 702 -18.31 -20.77 -24.94
CA ARG A 702 -19.71 -20.51 -24.56
C ARG A 702 -20.68 -21.45 -25.30
N ARG A 703 -20.52 -21.60 -26.62
CA ARG A 703 -21.37 -22.50 -27.42
C ARG A 703 -21.25 -23.96 -26.99
N ASP A 704 -20.04 -24.41 -26.69
CA ASP A 704 -19.76 -25.77 -26.20
C ASP A 704 -20.41 -26.02 -24.83
N VAL A 705 -20.32 -25.06 -23.90
CA VAL A 705 -20.98 -25.14 -22.59
C VAL A 705 -22.51 -25.12 -22.74
N ALA A 706 -23.06 -24.26 -23.60
CA ALA A 706 -24.49 -24.18 -23.85
C ALA A 706 -25.02 -25.52 -24.40
N GLU A 707 -24.30 -26.16 -25.31
CA GLU A 707 -24.66 -27.50 -25.82
C GLU A 707 -24.67 -28.56 -24.70
N CYS A 708 -23.68 -28.54 -23.81
CA CYS A 708 -23.63 -29.42 -22.65
C CYS A 708 -24.78 -29.19 -21.65
N LEU A 709 -25.31 -27.97 -21.57
CA LEU A 709 -26.39 -27.60 -20.66
C LEU A 709 -27.78 -28.00 -21.19
N ARG A 710 -28.01 -27.99 -22.50
CA ARG A 710 -29.34 -28.26 -23.10
C ARG A 710 -29.98 -29.56 -22.59
N SER A 711 -29.23 -30.66 -22.54
CA SER A 711 -29.74 -31.95 -22.07
C SER A 711 -30.11 -31.94 -20.59
N ARG A 712 -29.32 -31.26 -19.75
CA ARG A 712 -29.55 -31.13 -18.31
C ARG A 712 -30.77 -30.23 -18.02
N LEU A 713 -30.93 -29.15 -18.78
CA LEU A 713 -32.06 -28.23 -18.63
C LEU A 713 -33.40 -28.88 -18.96
N VAL A 714 -33.45 -29.75 -19.97
CA VAL A 714 -34.65 -30.56 -20.27
C VAL A 714 -35.04 -31.44 -19.09
N GLU A 715 -34.08 -32.03 -18.38
CA GLU A 715 -34.36 -32.83 -17.18
C GLU A 715 -34.86 -31.95 -16.03
N LEU A 716 -34.25 -30.78 -15.81
CA LEU A 716 -34.70 -29.83 -14.79
C LEU A 716 -36.11 -29.31 -15.07
N GLN A 717 -36.45 -29.01 -16.32
CA GLN A 717 -37.80 -28.58 -16.72
C GLN A 717 -38.84 -29.65 -16.36
N LYS A 718 -38.55 -30.93 -16.61
CA LYS A 718 -39.46 -32.04 -16.29
C LYS A 718 -39.69 -32.23 -14.79
N ARG A 719 -38.69 -31.91 -13.97
CA ARG A 719 -38.71 -32.18 -12.53
C ARG A 719 -39.25 -31.02 -11.70
N TYR A 720 -38.97 -29.79 -12.12
CA TYR A 720 -39.22 -28.59 -11.32
C TYR A 720 -40.14 -27.57 -11.98
N GLY A 721 -40.37 -27.68 -13.30
CA GLY A 721 -41.18 -26.72 -14.01
C GLY A 721 -42.47 -27.32 -14.57
N ASP A 722 -43.47 -26.46 -14.74
CA ASP A 722 -44.81 -26.89 -15.15
C ASP A 722 -44.91 -27.19 -16.67
N GLY A 723 -43.83 -26.96 -17.42
CA GLY A 723 -43.62 -27.34 -18.82
C GLY A 723 -44.46 -26.59 -19.86
N HIS A 724 -45.62 -26.06 -19.46
CA HIS A 724 -46.68 -25.56 -20.37
C HIS A 724 -47.25 -24.19 -19.90
N GLY A 725 -46.52 -23.44 -19.06
CA GLY A 725 -46.95 -22.17 -18.46
C GLY A 725 -46.22 -20.92 -18.98
N THR A 726 -46.39 -19.78 -18.29
CA THR A 726 -45.68 -18.52 -18.60
C THR A 726 -44.18 -18.66 -18.40
N VAL A 727 -43.38 -18.03 -19.28
CA VAL A 727 -41.91 -17.99 -19.16
C VAL A 727 -41.52 -17.32 -17.82
N ASP A 728 -40.67 -17.99 -17.06
CA ASP A 728 -40.30 -17.58 -15.71
C ASP A 728 -38.82 -17.18 -15.62
N ALA A 729 -38.57 -15.88 -15.44
CA ALA A 729 -37.21 -15.34 -15.32
C ALA A 729 -36.45 -15.86 -14.08
N ARG A 730 -37.12 -16.45 -13.07
CA ARG A 730 -36.45 -17.05 -11.89
C ARG A 730 -35.45 -18.14 -12.30
N TRP A 731 -35.64 -18.79 -13.44
CA TRP A 731 -34.72 -19.80 -13.97
C TRP A 731 -33.27 -19.30 -14.06
N TYR A 732 -33.04 -18.02 -14.40
CA TYR A 732 -31.68 -17.44 -14.48
C TYR A 732 -30.93 -17.39 -13.15
N GLY A 733 -31.64 -17.36 -12.02
CA GLY A 733 -31.05 -17.34 -10.68
C GLY A 733 -31.02 -18.71 -10.00
N VAL A 734 -31.95 -19.59 -10.38
CA VAL A 734 -32.18 -20.87 -9.68
C VAL A 734 -31.51 -22.05 -10.38
N ALA A 735 -31.32 -22.01 -11.71
CA ALA A 735 -30.82 -23.17 -12.46
C ALA A 735 -29.45 -23.67 -11.98
N GLY A 736 -28.52 -22.78 -11.61
CA GLY A 736 -27.23 -23.17 -11.04
C GLY A 736 -27.35 -23.94 -9.72
N VAL A 737 -28.31 -23.57 -8.87
CA VAL A 737 -28.60 -24.26 -7.60
C VAL A 737 -29.16 -25.66 -7.88
N LEU A 738 -30.08 -25.77 -8.84
CA LEU A 738 -30.68 -27.04 -9.23
C LEU A 738 -29.66 -28.00 -9.85
N LEU A 739 -28.76 -27.50 -10.69
CA LEU A 739 -27.66 -28.28 -11.27
C LEU A 739 -26.73 -28.81 -10.17
N ASP A 740 -26.37 -27.99 -9.19
CA ASP A 740 -25.56 -28.42 -8.04
C ASP A 740 -26.29 -29.47 -7.21
N ARG A 741 -27.61 -29.33 -6.99
CA ARG A 741 -28.42 -30.28 -6.22
C ARG A 741 -28.53 -31.62 -6.92
N GLN A 742 -28.76 -31.61 -8.23
CA GLN A 742 -28.77 -32.81 -9.06
C GLN A 742 -27.40 -33.50 -9.06
N ALA A 743 -26.32 -32.72 -9.23
CA ALA A 743 -24.97 -33.23 -9.22
C ALA A 743 -24.60 -33.84 -7.85
N ALA A 744 -25.01 -33.19 -6.74
CA ALA A 744 -24.77 -33.70 -5.40
C ALA A 744 -25.48 -35.04 -5.13
N ALA A 745 -26.72 -35.17 -5.63
CA ALA A 745 -27.47 -36.42 -5.56
C ALA A 745 -26.79 -37.53 -6.38
N ALA A 746 -26.27 -37.20 -7.57
CA ALA A 746 -25.57 -38.16 -8.42
C ALA A 746 -24.22 -38.62 -7.84
N THR A 747 -23.51 -37.76 -7.11
CA THR A 747 -22.22 -38.08 -6.48
C THR A 747 -22.33 -38.61 -5.05
N GLY A 748 -23.53 -38.63 -4.46
CA GLY A 748 -23.76 -39.02 -3.07
C GLY A 748 -23.18 -38.05 -2.03
N THR A 749 -22.90 -36.81 -2.44
CA THR A 749 -22.33 -35.77 -1.58
C THR A 749 -23.42 -35.03 -0.83
N ALA A 750 -23.17 -34.65 0.43
CA ALA A 750 -24.15 -33.91 1.23
C ALA A 750 -24.53 -32.58 0.56
N TRP A 751 -25.84 -32.34 0.39
CA TRP A 751 -26.34 -31.09 -0.17
C TRP A 751 -26.15 -29.94 0.82
N VAL A 752 -25.47 -28.88 0.39
CA VAL A 752 -25.36 -27.61 1.13
C VAL A 752 -25.97 -26.51 0.27
N GLY A 753 -27.15 -26.07 0.70
CA GLY A 753 -27.96 -25.05 0.04
C GLY A 753 -27.46 -23.61 0.19
N PRO A 754 -27.91 -22.65 -0.65
CA PRO A 754 -27.58 -21.24 -0.53
C PRO A 754 -27.74 -20.65 0.87
N ALA A 755 -28.82 -20.96 1.60
CA ALA A 755 -29.06 -20.43 2.94
C ALA A 755 -28.02 -20.91 3.96
N GLN A 756 -27.44 -22.09 3.74
CA GLN A 756 -26.45 -22.71 4.61
C GLN A 756 -25.01 -22.25 4.33
N LEU A 757 -24.77 -21.54 3.22
CA LEU A 757 -23.44 -21.00 2.86
C LEU A 757 -23.02 -19.78 3.69
N GLY A 758 -23.92 -19.23 4.53
CA GLY A 758 -23.55 -18.25 5.56
C GLY A 758 -23.34 -16.82 5.07
N LEU A 759 -23.82 -16.46 3.87
CA LEU A 759 -23.70 -15.09 3.35
C LEU A 759 -24.30 -14.05 4.31
N VAL A 760 -25.50 -14.30 4.83
CA VAL A 760 -26.23 -13.37 5.71
C VAL A 760 -25.44 -13.02 6.97
N GLY A 761 -24.78 -13.99 7.59
CA GLY A 761 -23.93 -13.76 8.76
C GLY A 761 -22.72 -12.86 8.50
N SER A 762 -22.34 -12.67 7.23
CA SER A 762 -21.23 -11.80 6.82
C SER A 762 -21.65 -10.38 6.44
N LEU A 763 -22.95 -10.09 6.38
CA LEU A 763 -23.47 -8.80 5.95
C LEU A 763 -23.73 -7.86 7.15
N PRO A 764 -23.44 -6.55 7.03
CA PRO A 764 -23.75 -5.59 8.08
C PRO A 764 -25.26 -5.28 8.12
N GLY A 765 -25.88 -5.40 9.30
CA GLY A 765 -27.27 -4.98 9.56
C GLY A 765 -28.35 -6.05 9.32
N SER A 766 -29.63 -5.65 9.43
CA SER A 766 -30.78 -6.55 9.25
C SER A 766 -30.88 -7.01 7.79
N SER A 767 -30.58 -8.29 7.55
CA SER A 767 -30.53 -8.91 6.22
C SER A 767 -31.71 -9.86 5.96
N LYS A 768 -32.86 -9.64 6.62
CA LYS A 768 -34.06 -10.49 6.51
C LYS A 768 -34.52 -10.72 5.07
N GLY A 769 -34.47 -9.69 4.23
CA GLY A 769 -34.83 -9.81 2.81
C GLY A 769 -33.89 -10.72 2.02
N ILE A 770 -32.58 -10.65 2.31
CA ILE A 770 -31.59 -11.52 1.67
C ILE A 770 -31.77 -12.96 2.16
N GLN A 771 -32.02 -13.16 3.45
CA GLN A 771 -32.31 -14.48 4.01
C GLN A 771 -33.52 -15.13 3.31
N ALA A 772 -34.63 -14.39 3.12
CA ALA A 772 -35.82 -14.89 2.42
C ALA A 772 -35.52 -15.27 0.95
N HIS A 773 -34.65 -14.51 0.27
CA HIS A 773 -34.17 -14.87 -1.06
C HIS A 773 -33.39 -16.19 -1.04
N LEU A 774 -32.46 -16.37 -0.10
CA LEU A 774 -31.65 -17.60 -0.01
C LEU A 774 -32.50 -18.83 0.31
N GLU A 775 -33.50 -18.69 1.18
CA GLU A 775 -34.46 -19.74 1.50
C GLU A 775 -35.30 -20.12 0.27
N ALA A 776 -35.75 -19.13 -0.50
CA ALA A 776 -36.48 -19.39 -1.75
C ALA A 776 -35.61 -19.99 -2.87
N LEU A 777 -34.30 -19.77 -2.86
CA LEU A 777 -33.38 -20.48 -3.76
C LEU A 777 -33.19 -21.96 -3.35
N ASP A 778 -33.42 -22.30 -2.08
CA ASP A 778 -33.36 -23.68 -1.57
C ASP A 778 -34.68 -24.44 -1.82
N ASP A 779 -35.81 -23.72 -1.76
CA ASP A 779 -37.17 -24.24 -1.93
C ASP A 779 -37.78 -23.84 -3.28
N THR A 780 -37.40 -24.60 -4.33
CA THR A 780 -37.65 -24.27 -5.73
C THR A 780 -38.88 -24.98 -6.31
N GLU A 781 -40.01 -24.96 -5.59
CA GLU A 781 -41.28 -25.51 -6.08
C GLU A 781 -42.04 -24.49 -6.95
N GLY A 782 -42.77 -24.97 -7.96
CA GLY A 782 -43.65 -24.15 -8.81
C GLY A 782 -42.93 -23.15 -9.73
N LEU A 783 -41.90 -23.59 -10.46
CA LEU A 783 -41.27 -22.80 -11.52
C LEU A 783 -42.11 -22.87 -12.81
N GLY A 784 -42.22 -21.74 -13.53
CA GLY A 784 -42.88 -21.70 -14.84
C GLY A 784 -42.05 -22.33 -15.97
N ALA A 785 -42.37 -22.00 -17.21
CA ALA A 785 -41.61 -22.46 -18.37
C ALA A 785 -40.21 -21.83 -18.41
N GLN A 786 -39.20 -22.58 -18.85
CA GLN A 786 -37.85 -22.07 -19.07
C GLN A 786 -37.81 -21.03 -20.21
N PRO A 787 -37.01 -19.95 -20.08
CA PRO A 787 -36.66 -19.08 -21.20
C PRO A 787 -35.89 -19.82 -22.31
N ASP A 788 -36.11 -19.47 -23.57
CA ASP A 788 -35.47 -20.12 -24.72
C ASP A 788 -33.94 -19.91 -24.75
N ASP A 789 -33.46 -18.75 -24.27
CA ASP A 789 -32.04 -18.39 -24.18
C ASP A 789 -31.37 -18.83 -22.87
N LEU A 790 -32.06 -19.61 -22.01
CA LEU A 790 -31.53 -20.04 -20.71
C LEU A 790 -30.20 -20.79 -20.81
N ALA A 791 -30.04 -21.65 -21.83
CA ALA A 791 -28.80 -22.40 -22.03
C ALA A 791 -27.61 -21.49 -22.34
N ASP A 792 -27.82 -20.49 -23.20
CA ASP A 792 -26.79 -19.54 -23.60
C ASP A 792 -26.44 -18.60 -22.43
N ARG A 793 -27.44 -18.12 -21.68
CA ARG A 793 -27.23 -17.31 -20.47
C ARG A 793 -26.50 -18.06 -19.36
N LEU A 794 -26.83 -19.33 -19.12
CA LEU A 794 -26.11 -20.14 -18.15
C LEU A 794 -24.68 -20.45 -18.59
N ALA A 795 -24.42 -20.55 -19.91
CA ALA A 795 -23.07 -20.67 -20.43
C ALA A 795 -22.27 -19.38 -20.19
N GLU A 796 -22.84 -18.20 -20.42
CA GLU A 796 -22.22 -16.92 -20.05
C GLU A 796 -21.92 -16.85 -18.55
N GLN A 797 -22.88 -17.25 -17.71
CA GLN A 797 -22.66 -17.31 -16.26
C GLN A 797 -21.55 -18.31 -15.89
N ALA A 798 -21.50 -19.47 -16.55
CA ALA A 798 -20.44 -20.45 -16.31
C ALA A 798 -19.06 -19.89 -16.62
N LEU A 799 -18.91 -19.07 -17.66
CA LEU A 799 -17.63 -18.48 -18.04
C LEU A 799 -17.28 -17.23 -17.22
N ALA A 800 -18.26 -16.36 -16.95
CA ALA A 800 -18.01 -14.97 -16.54
C ALA A 800 -18.74 -14.51 -15.26
N ALA A 801 -19.65 -15.31 -14.68
CA ALA A 801 -20.32 -14.90 -13.45
C ALA A 801 -19.31 -14.77 -12.29
N PRO A 802 -19.31 -13.65 -11.54
CA PRO A 802 -18.33 -13.41 -10.48
C PRO A 802 -18.28 -14.50 -9.41
N GLY A 803 -19.43 -15.04 -8.98
CA GLY A 803 -19.48 -16.11 -8.00
C GLY A 803 -18.86 -17.42 -8.48
N VAL A 804 -19.05 -17.75 -9.76
CA VAL A 804 -18.48 -18.94 -10.41
C VAL A 804 -16.98 -18.79 -10.65
N CYS A 805 -16.53 -17.64 -11.15
CA CYS A 805 -15.11 -17.33 -11.34
C CYS A 805 -14.36 -17.33 -9.99
N ALA A 806 -14.94 -16.70 -8.95
CA ALA A 806 -14.37 -16.68 -7.61
C ALA A 806 -14.26 -18.09 -7.00
N LEU A 807 -15.25 -18.96 -7.28
CA LEU A 807 -15.22 -20.36 -6.84
C LEU A 807 -14.07 -21.13 -7.49
N ARG A 808 -13.89 -21.01 -8.82
CA ARG A 808 -12.76 -21.64 -9.52
C ARG A 808 -11.42 -21.16 -8.99
N ALA A 809 -11.28 -19.85 -8.80
CA ALA A 809 -10.04 -19.23 -8.36
C ALA A 809 -9.67 -19.61 -6.92
N LEU A 810 -10.62 -19.57 -5.97
CA LEU A 810 -10.38 -20.02 -4.58
C LEU A 810 -10.07 -21.52 -4.50
N ALA A 811 -10.77 -22.34 -5.29
CA ALA A 811 -10.47 -23.77 -5.35
C ALA A 811 -9.07 -24.03 -5.93
N GLY A 812 -8.60 -23.24 -6.90
CA GLY A 812 -7.23 -23.29 -7.42
C GLY A 812 -6.20 -23.12 -6.31
N VAL A 813 -6.28 -22.02 -5.57
CA VAL A 813 -5.36 -21.72 -4.46
C VAL A 813 -5.45 -22.77 -3.33
N GLU A 814 -6.66 -23.23 -2.98
CA GLU A 814 -6.85 -24.22 -1.92
C GLU A 814 -6.37 -25.63 -2.30
N SER A 815 -6.35 -25.99 -3.59
CA SER A 815 -6.03 -27.34 -4.05
C SER A 815 -4.66 -27.47 -4.72
N GLY A 816 -4.04 -26.37 -5.14
CA GLY A 816 -2.82 -26.36 -5.95
C GLY A 816 -3.05 -27.10 -7.29
N GLU A 817 -2.05 -27.87 -7.72
CA GLU A 817 -2.07 -28.51 -9.05
C GLU A 817 -2.92 -29.79 -9.14
N SER A 818 -3.45 -30.29 -8.01
CA SER A 818 -4.14 -31.58 -7.97
C SER A 818 -5.59 -31.46 -8.45
N ARG A 819 -5.86 -32.02 -9.64
CA ARG A 819 -7.21 -32.06 -10.23
C ARG A 819 -8.27 -32.67 -9.30
N GLY A 820 -7.93 -33.73 -8.58
CA GLY A 820 -8.85 -34.40 -7.64
C GLY A 820 -9.17 -33.52 -6.44
N ARG A 821 -8.15 -32.89 -5.83
CA ARG A 821 -8.34 -31.95 -4.73
C ARG A 821 -9.11 -30.71 -5.17
N TRP A 822 -8.86 -30.21 -6.39
CA TRP A 822 -9.61 -29.08 -6.95
C TRP A 822 -11.10 -29.39 -7.08
N ALA A 823 -11.45 -30.56 -7.62
CA ALA A 823 -12.85 -30.98 -7.73
C ALA A 823 -13.54 -31.13 -6.36
N GLN A 824 -12.79 -31.52 -5.32
CA GLN A 824 -13.27 -31.58 -3.94
C GLN A 824 -13.42 -30.18 -3.33
N ALA A 825 -12.43 -29.31 -3.52
CA ALA A 825 -12.36 -27.92 -3.05
C ALA A 825 -13.61 -27.12 -3.46
N LEU A 826 -14.03 -27.25 -4.73
CA LEU A 826 -15.24 -26.62 -5.27
C LEU A 826 -16.51 -26.92 -4.47
N GLN A 827 -16.57 -28.06 -3.78
CA GLN A 827 -17.75 -28.51 -3.05
C GLN A 827 -17.68 -28.14 -1.56
N THR A 828 -16.51 -27.74 -1.05
CA THR A 828 -16.35 -27.43 0.36
C THR A 828 -17.14 -26.18 0.76
N LYS A 829 -17.73 -26.20 1.95
CA LYS A 829 -18.51 -25.08 2.48
C LYS A 829 -17.66 -23.81 2.60
N ALA A 830 -16.40 -23.93 3.02
CA ALA A 830 -15.51 -22.79 3.22
C ALA A 830 -15.22 -22.04 1.91
N VAL A 831 -14.81 -22.77 0.85
CA VAL A 831 -14.52 -22.18 -0.46
C VAL A 831 -15.79 -21.61 -1.09
N ARG A 832 -16.91 -22.34 -1.07
CA ARG A 832 -18.20 -21.84 -1.60
C ARG A 832 -18.68 -20.61 -0.85
N SER A 833 -18.59 -20.59 0.48
CA SER A 833 -18.94 -19.40 1.28
C SER A 833 -18.07 -18.20 0.91
N GLY A 834 -16.76 -18.39 0.79
CA GLY A 834 -15.82 -17.36 0.35
C GLY A 834 -16.16 -16.80 -1.03
N ALA A 835 -16.39 -17.68 -2.01
CA ALA A 835 -16.80 -17.31 -3.36
C ALA A 835 -18.12 -16.55 -3.38
N PHE A 836 -19.09 -16.96 -2.55
CA PHE A 836 -20.39 -16.28 -2.46
C PHE A 836 -20.25 -14.84 -1.94
N ARG A 837 -19.38 -14.64 -0.94
CA ARG A 837 -19.06 -13.30 -0.40
C ARG A 837 -18.39 -12.40 -1.44
N ILE A 838 -17.46 -12.96 -2.24
CA ILE A 838 -16.81 -12.22 -3.34
C ILE A 838 -17.81 -11.88 -4.44
N GLY A 839 -18.63 -12.84 -4.88
CA GLY A 839 -19.68 -12.64 -5.87
C GLY A 839 -20.70 -11.56 -5.45
N TRP A 840 -21.09 -11.56 -4.17
CA TRP A 840 -21.94 -10.51 -3.61
C TRP A 840 -21.26 -9.13 -3.58
N ALA A 841 -19.97 -9.07 -3.20
CA ALA A 841 -19.21 -7.83 -3.20
C ALA A 841 -19.05 -7.25 -4.62
N MET A 842 -18.89 -8.11 -5.63
CA MET A 842 -18.87 -7.75 -7.06
C MET A 842 -20.21 -7.17 -7.51
N LEU A 843 -21.36 -7.77 -7.17
CA LEU A 843 -22.67 -7.18 -7.47
C LEU A 843 -22.80 -5.75 -6.94
N ARG A 844 -22.32 -5.51 -5.71
CA ARG A 844 -22.31 -4.16 -5.12
C ARG A 844 -21.34 -3.19 -5.80
N LEU A 845 -20.27 -3.70 -6.42
CA LEU A 845 -19.39 -2.88 -7.26
C LEU A 845 -20.16 -2.44 -8.52
N PHE A 846 -20.84 -3.36 -9.19
CA PHE A 846 -21.61 -3.08 -10.42
C PHE A 846 -22.86 -2.22 -10.19
N ASP A 847 -23.42 -2.20 -8.99
CA ASP A 847 -24.51 -1.29 -8.64
C ASP A 847 -24.07 0.20 -8.58
N ARG A 848 -22.76 0.49 -8.53
CA ARG A 848 -22.27 1.87 -8.43
C ARG A 848 -22.53 2.65 -9.73
N PRO A 849 -23.06 3.88 -9.66
CA PRO A 849 -23.38 4.66 -10.84
C PRO A 849 -22.22 4.87 -11.83
N GLU A 850 -21.01 5.11 -11.32
CA GLU A 850 -19.82 5.32 -12.16
C GLU A 850 -19.40 4.03 -12.88
N ILE A 851 -19.63 2.88 -12.24
CA ILE A 851 -19.38 1.56 -12.83
C ILE A 851 -20.46 1.23 -13.84
N GLN A 852 -21.73 1.56 -13.57
CA GLN A 852 -22.81 1.42 -14.56
C GLN A 852 -22.50 2.18 -15.84
N ALA A 853 -22.05 3.43 -15.72
CA ALA A 853 -21.65 4.23 -16.88
C ALA A 853 -20.47 3.60 -17.65
N ALA A 854 -19.45 3.11 -16.94
CA ALA A 854 -18.29 2.46 -17.56
C ALA A 854 -18.64 1.14 -18.26
N VAL A 855 -19.53 0.33 -17.67
CA VAL A 855 -20.03 -0.92 -18.27
C VAL A 855 -20.82 -0.63 -19.55
N TRP A 856 -21.75 0.33 -19.53
CA TRP A 856 -22.47 0.71 -20.74
C TRP A 856 -21.56 1.28 -21.83
N ALA A 857 -20.56 2.06 -21.44
CA ALA A 857 -19.56 2.56 -22.37
C ALA A 857 -18.69 1.44 -22.97
N GLY A 858 -18.38 0.40 -22.19
CA GLY A 858 -17.71 -0.81 -22.69
C GLY A 858 -18.58 -1.59 -23.67
N PHE A 859 -19.85 -1.79 -23.32
CA PHE A 859 -20.84 -2.50 -24.14
C PHE A 859 -21.07 -1.84 -25.51
N GLN A 860 -21.05 -0.51 -25.57
CA GLN A 860 -21.18 0.25 -26.82
C GLN A 860 -20.13 -0.19 -27.87
N VAL A 861 -18.91 -0.55 -27.43
CA VAL A 861 -17.77 -0.89 -28.31
C VAL A 861 -18.09 -2.09 -29.18
N ASP A 862 -18.68 -3.14 -28.61
CA ASP A 862 -18.89 -4.40 -29.30
C ASP A 862 -20.28 -4.48 -29.96
N HIS A 863 -21.28 -3.70 -29.51
CA HIS A 863 -22.69 -3.95 -29.86
C HIS A 863 -23.42 -2.80 -30.56
N GLY A 864 -22.78 -1.64 -30.76
CA GLY A 864 -23.17 -0.68 -31.79
C GLY A 864 -24.59 -0.07 -31.73
N GLY A 865 -25.27 -0.10 -30.57
CA GLY A 865 -26.52 0.67 -30.37
C GLY A 865 -27.84 -0.09 -30.18
N ARG A 866 -27.88 -1.37 -29.78
CA ARG A 866 -29.16 -2.08 -29.61
C ARG A 866 -29.77 -1.96 -28.21
N HIS A 867 -31.02 -1.48 -28.22
CA HIS A 867 -32.13 -1.56 -27.26
C HIS A 867 -31.85 -1.31 -25.76
N ALA A 868 -32.51 -0.27 -25.25
CA ALA A 868 -33.08 -0.30 -23.91
C ALA A 868 -34.55 0.09 -24.02
N GLU A 869 -35.44 -0.83 -23.68
CA GLU A 869 -36.87 -0.59 -23.49
C GLU A 869 -37.11 0.41 -22.34
N GLU A 870 -38.30 1.01 -22.29
CA GLU A 870 -38.62 2.10 -21.35
C GLU A 870 -38.70 1.65 -19.87
N ASP A 871 -39.03 0.39 -19.59
CA ASP A 871 -39.29 -0.04 -18.22
C ASP A 871 -38.00 -0.37 -17.39
N PRO A 872 -37.99 -0.08 -16.07
CA PRO A 872 -36.79 -0.29 -15.24
C PRO A 872 -36.33 -1.74 -15.05
N GLU A 873 -37.23 -2.73 -15.16
CA GLU A 873 -36.91 -4.14 -14.93
C GLU A 873 -36.19 -4.72 -16.16
N SER A 874 -36.69 -4.43 -17.36
CA SER A 874 -36.04 -4.80 -18.64
C SER A 874 -34.69 -4.12 -18.79
N ARG A 875 -34.56 -2.83 -18.41
CA ARG A 875 -33.26 -2.15 -18.35
C ARG A 875 -32.27 -2.80 -17.37
N SER A 876 -32.77 -3.31 -16.23
CA SER A 876 -31.93 -4.03 -15.26
C SER A 876 -31.44 -5.37 -15.82
N GLN A 877 -32.26 -6.08 -16.59
CA GLN A 877 -31.89 -7.32 -17.26
C GLN A 877 -30.87 -7.08 -18.39
N ALA A 878 -31.07 -6.04 -19.21
CA ALA A 878 -30.10 -5.65 -20.22
C ALA A 878 -28.75 -5.26 -19.58
N TYR A 879 -28.78 -4.55 -18.46
CA TYR A 879 -27.58 -4.20 -17.71
C TYR A 879 -26.84 -5.44 -17.17
N LEU A 880 -27.56 -6.45 -16.70
CA LEU A 880 -26.95 -7.73 -16.28
C LEU A 880 -26.16 -8.37 -17.44
N GLY A 881 -26.74 -8.39 -18.64
CA GLY A 881 -26.07 -8.87 -19.85
C GLY A 881 -24.78 -8.09 -20.12
N ALA A 882 -24.85 -6.75 -20.11
CA ALA A 882 -23.69 -5.90 -20.28
C ALA A 882 -22.60 -6.14 -19.21
N VAL A 883 -22.97 -6.46 -17.98
CA VAL A 883 -22.03 -6.84 -16.92
C VAL A 883 -21.36 -8.19 -17.20
N LEU A 884 -22.10 -9.20 -17.66
CA LEU A 884 -21.51 -10.48 -18.06
C LEU A 884 -20.54 -10.31 -19.23
N ASP A 885 -20.90 -9.51 -20.23
CA ASP A 885 -20.03 -9.19 -21.37
C ASP A 885 -18.76 -8.48 -20.89
N GLN A 886 -18.88 -7.53 -19.95
CA GLN A 886 -17.73 -6.86 -19.34
C GLN A 886 -16.81 -7.84 -18.59
N CYS A 887 -17.39 -8.81 -17.87
CA CYS A 887 -16.64 -9.87 -17.18
C CYS A 887 -15.92 -10.81 -18.14
N GLN A 888 -16.56 -11.19 -19.25
CA GLN A 888 -15.96 -12.04 -20.29
C GLN A 888 -14.87 -11.28 -21.06
N ALA A 889 -15.14 -10.04 -21.46
CA ALA A 889 -14.22 -9.20 -22.23
C ALA A 889 -12.90 -8.92 -21.49
N GLY A 890 -12.98 -8.76 -20.15
CA GLY A 890 -11.83 -8.54 -19.27
C GLY A 890 -11.26 -9.80 -18.65
N ASP A 891 -11.74 -10.98 -19.05
CA ASP A 891 -11.34 -12.31 -18.58
C ASP A 891 -11.24 -12.41 -17.04
N LEU A 892 -12.38 -12.17 -16.37
CA LEU A 892 -12.47 -12.24 -14.91
C LEU A 892 -11.98 -13.61 -14.36
N ASP A 893 -12.11 -14.68 -15.15
CA ASP A 893 -11.63 -16.02 -14.80
C ASP A 893 -10.11 -16.11 -14.64
N ALA A 894 -9.34 -15.26 -15.31
CA ALA A 894 -7.89 -15.16 -15.13
C ALA A 894 -7.47 -14.06 -14.14
N VAL A 895 -8.28 -13.00 -14.00
CA VAL A 895 -8.02 -11.90 -13.05
C VAL A 895 -8.05 -12.36 -11.60
N LEU A 896 -9.06 -13.16 -11.23
CA LEU A 896 -9.23 -13.61 -9.84
C LEU A 896 -8.11 -14.57 -9.39
N PRO A 897 -7.71 -15.60 -10.15
CA PRO A 897 -6.57 -16.45 -9.78
C PRO A 897 -5.28 -15.67 -9.60
N GLU A 898 -4.98 -14.71 -10.48
CA GLU A 898 -3.81 -13.83 -10.34
C GLU A 898 -3.86 -13.03 -9.04
N TYR A 899 -5.02 -12.45 -8.72
CA TYR A 899 -5.19 -11.67 -7.50
C TYR A 899 -5.07 -12.52 -6.24
N LEU A 900 -5.72 -13.68 -6.23
CA LEU A 900 -5.71 -14.61 -5.09
C LEU A 900 -4.33 -15.23 -4.87
N HIS A 901 -3.55 -15.51 -5.92
CA HIS A 901 -2.15 -15.93 -5.79
C HIS A 901 -1.34 -14.91 -4.99
N GLN A 902 -1.45 -13.63 -5.37
CA GLN A 902 -0.72 -12.53 -4.72
C GLN A 902 -1.13 -12.31 -3.26
N ILE A 903 -2.41 -12.49 -2.93
CA ILE A 903 -2.88 -12.38 -1.54
C ILE A 903 -2.46 -13.62 -0.74
N GLY A 904 -2.68 -14.82 -1.29
CA GLY A 904 -2.35 -16.10 -0.65
C GLY A 904 -0.89 -16.17 -0.21
N GLU A 905 0.02 -15.73 -1.07
CA GLU A 905 1.45 -15.63 -0.75
C GLU A 905 1.73 -14.64 0.39
N SER A 906 1.08 -13.46 0.38
CA SER A 906 1.28 -12.46 1.43
C SER A 906 0.70 -12.83 2.80
N VAL A 907 -0.31 -13.69 2.84
CA VAL A 907 -0.97 -14.18 4.07
C VAL A 907 -0.32 -15.48 4.57
N GLY A 908 0.63 -16.06 3.81
CA GLY A 908 1.31 -17.31 4.17
C GLY A 908 0.50 -18.58 3.85
N MET A 909 -0.50 -18.48 2.98
CA MET A 909 -1.36 -19.60 2.56
C MET A 909 -0.61 -20.66 1.73
N LEU A 910 0.52 -20.28 1.14
CA LEU A 910 1.36 -21.16 0.33
C LEU A 910 2.36 -21.97 1.18
N ASP A 911 2.77 -21.46 2.34
CA ASP A 911 3.87 -22.02 3.16
C ASP A 911 3.41 -22.72 4.45
N ALA A 912 2.32 -22.24 5.09
CA ALA A 912 1.74 -22.88 6.28
C ALA A 912 0.55 -23.75 5.86
N GLY A 913 0.44 -24.95 6.44
CA GLY A 913 -0.67 -25.87 6.18
C GLY A 913 -2.02 -25.17 6.05
N ARG A 914 -2.79 -25.53 5.02
CA ARG A 914 -4.00 -24.84 4.53
C ARG A 914 -5.13 -24.90 5.57
N GLU A 915 -5.06 -24.03 6.58
CA GLU A 915 -6.08 -23.87 7.62
C GLU A 915 -7.26 -23.01 7.13
N VAL A 916 -8.45 -23.29 7.65
CA VAL A 916 -9.71 -22.59 7.29
C VAL A 916 -9.62 -21.08 7.55
N ASP A 917 -8.90 -20.66 8.59
CA ASP A 917 -8.71 -19.26 8.96
C ASP A 917 -7.95 -18.46 7.88
N THR A 918 -7.09 -19.13 7.11
CA THR A 918 -6.32 -18.50 6.04
C THR A 918 -7.19 -18.11 4.86
N VAL A 919 -8.12 -18.98 4.45
CA VAL A 919 -9.10 -18.71 3.37
C VAL A 919 -9.97 -17.51 3.74
N ILE A 920 -10.40 -17.43 5.01
CA ILE A 920 -11.22 -16.30 5.50
C ILE A 920 -10.47 -14.98 5.36
N ARG A 921 -9.19 -14.92 5.75
CA ARG A 921 -8.36 -13.71 5.61
C ARG A 921 -8.20 -13.27 4.15
N VAL A 922 -7.97 -14.22 3.23
CA VAL A 922 -7.88 -13.94 1.79
C VAL A 922 -9.20 -13.34 1.29
N VAL A 923 -10.33 -13.97 1.63
CA VAL A 923 -11.67 -13.48 1.24
C VAL A 923 -11.95 -12.09 1.82
N ASP A 924 -11.60 -11.85 3.08
CA ASP A 924 -11.79 -10.57 3.75
C ASP A 924 -11.00 -9.44 3.06
N GLU A 925 -9.76 -9.70 2.62
CA GLU A 925 -8.96 -8.73 1.86
C GLU A 925 -9.59 -8.41 0.49
N VAL A 926 -10.09 -9.42 -0.24
CA VAL A 926 -10.81 -9.22 -1.51
C VAL A 926 -12.08 -8.41 -1.31
N VAL A 927 -12.91 -8.79 -0.34
CA VAL A 927 -14.18 -8.09 -0.04
C VAL A 927 -13.93 -6.66 0.43
N ALA A 928 -12.88 -6.42 1.21
CA ALA A 928 -12.48 -5.08 1.64
C ALA A 928 -12.05 -4.20 0.46
N ALA A 929 -11.25 -4.73 -0.48
CA ALA A 929 -10.86 -4.01 -1.69
C ALA A 929 -12.09 -3.60 -2.54
N LEU A 930 -13.05 -4.51 -2.68
CA LEU A 930 -14.29 -4.27 -3.43
C LEU A 930 -15.24 -3.31 -2.73
N SER A 931 -15.24 -3.28 -1.40
CA SER A 931 -16.19 -2.52 -0.58
C SER A 931 -15.67 -1.17 -0.11
N ILE A 932 -14.58 -0.66 -0.69
CA ILE A 932 -13.99 0.64 -0.31
C ILE A 932 -15.08 1.71 -0.20
N LYS A 933 -15.10 2.45 0.93
CA LYS A 933 -15.90 3.66 1.08
C LYS A 933 -14.97 4.86 0.95
N THR A 934 -15.11 5.62 -0.13
CA THR A 934 -14.28 6.80 -0.37
C THR A 934 -14.95 8.01 0.26
N ALA A 935 -14.24 8.79 1.08
CA ALA A 935 -14.78 10.08 1.49
C ALA A 935 -14.69 11.06 0.31
N ASN A 936 -15.79 11.74 0.05
CA ASN A 936 -15.87 12.80 -0.96
C ASN A 936 -14.82 13.87 -0.65
N GLN A 937 -14.13 14.31 -1.70
CA GLN A 937 -13.23 15.45 -1.60
C GLN A 937 -14.05 16.73 -1.75
N GLN A 938 -13.65 17.82 -1.09
CA GLN A 938 -14.38 19.09 -1.19
C GLN A 938 -13.69 20.02 -2.19
N LEU A 939 -14.44 20.51 -3.17
CA LEU A 939 -14.02 21.63 -4.02
C LEU A 939 -14.60 22.92 -3.43
N ARG A 940 -13.79 23.98 -3.28
CA ARG A 940 -14.19 25.26 -2.69
C ARG A 940 -14.08 26.39 -3.73
N PRO A 941 -15.02 26.49 -4.68
CA PRO A 941 -14.92 27.51 -5.72
C PRO A 941 -15.04 28.92 -5.14
N LEU A 942 -14.37 29.88 -5.80
CA LEU A 942 -14.53 31.30 -5.51
C LEU A 942 -15.57 31.87 -6.47
N THR A 943 -16.53 32.63 -5.95
CA THR A 943 -17.57 33.30 -6.74
C THR A 943 -17.47 34.81 -6.60
N PHE A 944 -18.13 35.51 -7.51
CA PHE A 944 -18.14 36.97 -7.56
C PHE A 944 -19.58 37.44 -7.37
N GLN A 945 -19.81 38.21 -6.30
CA GLN A 945 -21.12 38.78 -5.96
C GLN A 945 -20.92 40.24 -5.55
N ASP A 946 -21.81 41.14 -5.99
CA ASP A 946 -21.77 42.58 -5.68
C ASP A 946 -20.41 43.28 -5.93
N GLY A 947 -19.67 42.80 -6.94
CA GLY A 947 -18.35 43.30 -7.32
C GLY A 947 -17.20 42.87 -6.39
N GLY A 948 -17.45 42.00 -5.40
CA GLY A 948 -16.44 41.41 -4.51
C GLY A 948 -16.28 39.90 -4.72
N VAL A 949 -15.16 39.35 -4.24
CA VAL A 949 -14.92 37.89 -4.20
C VAL A 949 -15.49 37.29 -2.93
N MET A 950 -16.15 36.14 -3.05
CA MET A 950 -16.70 35.33 -1.96
C MET A 950 -16.31 33.86 -2.14
N GLU A 951 -16.25 33.11 -1.04
CA GLU A 951 -16.14 31.64 -1.08
C GLU A 951 -17.54 31.04 -1.25
N ALA A 952 -17.74 30.18 -2.25
CA ALA A 952 -19.01 29.48 -2.43
C ALA A 952 -19.09 28.21 -1.57
N GLU A 953 -20.31 27.68 -1.45
CA GLU A 953 -20.55 26.44 -0.71
C GLU A 953 -19.67 25.29 -1.23
N PRO A 954 -18.95 24.56 -0.35
CA PRO A 954 -18.07 23.49 -0.79
C PRO A 954 -18.83 22.35 -1.49
N GLU A 955 -18.41 22.01 -2.71
CA GLU A 955 -18.99 20.90 -3.47
C GLU A 955 -18.31 19.57 -3.13
N LYS A 956 -19.11 18.54 -2.86
CA LYS A 956 -18.63 17.17 -2.59
C LYS A 956 -18.35 16.43 -3.91
N MET A 957 -17.09 16.11 -4.14
CA MET A 957 -16.61 15.38 -5.32
C MET A 957 -16.34 13.90 -5.01
N PRO A 958 -17.14 12.95 -5.54
CA PRO A 958 -16.86 11.53 -5.39
C PRO A 958 -15.63 11.14 -6.20
N CYS A 959 -14.59 10.67 -5.51
CA CYS A 959 -13.34 10.23 -6.14
C CYS A 959 -13.22 8.71 -6.00
N ARG A 960 -13.13 7.99 -7.12
CA ARG A 960 -13.14 6.51 -7.17
C ARG A 960 -12.11 5.96 -8.15
N PHE A 961 -12.03 6.56 -9.34
CA PHE A 961 -11.05 6.21 -10.36
C PHE A 961 -9.62 6.63 -9.94
N ALA A 962 -9.51 7.81 -9.32
CA ALA A 962 -8.28 8.33 -8.74
C ALA A 962 -8.48 8.67 -7.26
N LEU A 963 -7.53 8.30 -6.41
CA LEU A 963 -7.58 8.55 -4.96
C LEU A 963 -6.32 9.24 -4.43
N ARG A 964 -6.50 10.01 -3.36
CA ARG A 964 -5.39 10.57 -2.57
C ARG A 964 -5.00 9.60 -1.45
N TYR A 965 -3.71 9.50 -1.19
CA TYR A 965 -3.13 8.72 -0.10
C TYR A 965 -2.36 9.61 0.88
N GLY A 966 -2.68 9.49 2.18
CA GLY A 966 -2.12 10.26 3.28
C GLY A 966 -3.04 11.39 3.76
N ASP A 967 -3.44 11.36 5.03
CA ASP A 967 -4.07 12.46 5.77
C ASP A 967 -3.14 12.85 6.94
N VAL A 968 -2.96 14.15 7.17
CA VAL A 968 -2.00 14.71 8.17
C VAL A 968 -2.56 14.69 9.61
N ALA A 969 -3.79 14.22 9.81
CA ALA A 969 -4.36 14.08 11.15
C ALA A 969 -4.02 12.70 11.73
N ALA A 970 -3.17 12.67 12.75
CA ALA A 970 -2.86 11.49 13.55
C ALA A 970 -4.06 11.08 14.44
N THR A 971 -5.15 10.66 13.80
CA THR A 971 -6.30 10.03 14.46
C THR A 971 -6.45 8.60 13.96
N ASP A 972 -6.87 7.69 14.82
CA ASP A 972 -7.03 6.26 14.49
C ASP A 972 -7.95 6.03 13.27
N GLN A 973 -8.93 6.93 13.07
CA GLN A 973 -9.83 6.88 11.90
C GLN A 973 -9.12 7.20 10.57
N ALA A 974 -8.15 8.11 10.56
CA ALA A 974 -7.38 8.46 9.35
C ALA A 974 -6.39 7.35 8.96
N GLU A 975 -5.83 6.65 9.95
CA GLU A 975 -4.96 5.51 9.72
C GLU A 975 -5.70 4.33 9.07
N ASN A 976 -6.86 3.96 9.63
CA ASN A 976 -7.69 2.87 9.07
C ASN A 976 -8.10 3.16 7.62
N ARG A 977 -8.35 4.43 7.29
CA ARG A 977 -8.66 4.83 5.91
C ARG A 977 -7.48 4.63 4.96
N SER A 978 -6.27 4.95 5.38
CA SER A 978 -5.07 4.81 4.55
C SER A 978 -4.82 3.33 4.21
N GLU A 979 -5.05 2.44 5.16
CA GLU A 979 -4.98 0.99 4.91
C GLU A 979 -5.99 0.52 3.87
N VAL A 980 -7.27 0.92 4.00
CA VAL A 980 -8.32 0.57 3.04
C VAL A 980 -7.97 1.07 1.63
N VAL A 981 -7.44 2.30 1.50
CA VAL A 981 -7.02 2.84 0.20
C VAL A 981 -5.84 2.06 -0.39
N ARG A 982 -4.87 1.65 0.43
CA ARG A 982 -3.74 0.81 0.00
C ARG A 982 -4.22 -0.55 -0.50
N THR A 983 -5.11 -1.20 0.23
CA THR A 983 -5.70 -2.50 -0.15
C THR A 983 -6.45 -2.38 -1.47
N ALA A 984 -7.26 -1.34 -1.65
CA ALA A 984 -7.96 -1.11 -2.92
C ALA A 984 -7.01 -0.86 -4.10
N PHE A 985 -5.95 -0.03 -3.92
CA PHE A 985 -4.99 0.22 -5.00
C PHE A 985 -4.19 -1.03 -5.39
N ASN A 986 -3.86 -1.90 -4.43
CA ASN A 986 -3.21 -3.19 -4.67
C ASN A 986 -4.15 -4.31 -5.15
N SER A 987 -5.44 -4.03 -5.33
CA SER A 987 -6.38 -4.91 -6.02
C SER A 987 -6.39 -4.61 -7.53
N PRO A 988 -6.93 -5.49 -8.39
CA PRO A 988 -7.03 -5.19 -9.82
C PRO A 988 -8.07 -4.10 -10.12
N PHE A 989 -9.00 -3.81 -9.20
CA PHE A 989 -10.12 -2.87 -9.38
C PHE A 989 -9.71 -1.41 -9.15
N TRP A 990 -10.62 -0.47 -9.40
CA TRP A 990 -10.40 0.96 -9.08
C TRP A 990 -10.00 1.17 -7.60
N PRO A 991 -9.09 2.12 -7.30
CA PRO A 991 -8.57 3.17 -8.18
C PRO A 991 -7.43 2.74 -9.12
N PHE A 992 -7.35 3.36 -10.29
CA PHE A 992 -6.24 3.22 -11.26
C PHE A 992 -5.14 4.27 -11.10
N VAL A 993 -5.43 5.36 -10.38
CA VAL A 993 -4.45 6.40 -10.03
C VAL A 993 -4.44 6.59 -8.52
N LEU A 994 -3.26 6.54 -7.92
CA LEU A 994 -3.06 6.90 -6.52
C LEU A 994 -2.07 8.06 -6.44
N ALA A 995 -2.51 9.18 -5.89
CA ALA A 995 -1.68 10.36 -5.71
C ALA A 995 -1.31 10.55 -4.24
N THR A 996 -0.04 10.83 -3.96
CA THR A 996 0.47 10.95 -2.59
C THR A 996 1.61 11.95 -2.46
N THR A 997 1.91 12.33 -1.21
CA THR A 997 3.06 13.16 -0.84
C THR A 997 4.17 12.29 -0.23
N SER A 998 4.90 12.79 0.76
CA SER A 998 5.83 12.00 1.59
C SER A 998 5.15 10.90 2.40
N ALA A 999 3.83 11.00 2.63
CA ALA A 999 3.08 9.98 3.35
C ALA A 999 3.16 8.59 2.70
N GLY A 1000 3.23 8.51 1.36
CA GLY A 1000 3.36 7.25 0.63
C GLY A 1000 4.79 6.88 0.23
N GLN A 1001 5.80 7.69 0.60
CA GLN A 1001 7.19 7.51 0.15
C GLN A 1001 7.95 6.42 0.89
N GLU A 1002 7.52 6.04 2.11
CA GLU A 1002 8.23 5.15 3.02
C GLU A 1002 7.33 4.05 3.59
N GLY A 1003 7.92 2.92 3.99
CA GLY A 1003 7.21 1.82 4.66
C GLY A 1003 6.10 1.03 3.94
N ILE A 1004 5.58 1.46 2.79
CA ILE A 1004 4.35 0.88 2.17
C ILE A 1004 4.61 0.28 0.78
N ASP A 1005 3.84 -0.75 0.39
CA ASP A 1005 3.93 -1.45 -0.89
C ASP A 1005 2.75 -1.13 -1.83
N PHE A 1006 3.04 -0.89 -3.12
CA PHE A 1006 2.06 -0.53 -4.16
C PHE A 1006 2.28 -1.30 -5.48
N HIS A 1007 2.91 -2.48 -5.45
CA HIS A 1007 3.50 -3.14 -6.62
C HIS A 1007 2.59 -4.15 -7.35
N ARG A 1008 1.48 -4.58 -6.76
CA ARG A 1008 0.71 -5.73 -7.28
C ARG A 1008 0.16 -5.49 -8.69
N TYR A 1009 -0.38 -4.30 -8.96
CA TYR A 1009 -0.94 -3.90 -10.27
C TYR A 1009 -0.40 -2.55 -10.77
N CYS A 1010 0.75 -2.12 -10.25
CA CYS A 1010 1.40 -0.87 -10.63
C CYS A 1010 2.88 -1.14 -10.91
N ARG A 1011 3.33 -0.75 -12.10
CA ARG A 1011 4.74 -0.66 -12.49
C ARG A 1011 5.12 0.75 -12.94
N CYS A 1012 4.25 1.74 -12.79
CA CYS A 1012 4.43 3.11 -13.27
C CYS A 1012 4.45 4.12 -12.12
N VAL A 1013 5.60 4.74 -11.89
CA VAL A 1013 5.79 5.80 -10.89
C VAL A 1013 5.92 7.15 -11.59
N VAL A 1014 4.99 8.05 -11.31
CA VAL A 1014 4.98 9.41 -11.86
C VAL A 1014 5.55 10.37 -10.82
N HIS A 1015 6.72 10.92 -11.09
CA HIS A 1015 7.32 11.99 -10.29
C HIS A 1015 6.68 13.32 -10.70
N TRP A 1016 5.48 13.60 -10.17
CA TRP A 1016 4.72 14.81 -10.44
C TRP A 1016 5.54 16.07 -10.15
N ASN A 1017 6.26 16.05 -9.04
CA ASN A 1017 7.38 16.94 -8.79
C ASN A 1017 8.63 16.10 -8.51
N LEU A 1018 9.76 16.56 -9.04
CA LEU A 1018 11.06 15.99 -8.74
C LEU A 1018 11.37 16.15 -7.24
N PRO A 1019 11.84 15.08 -6.55
CA PRO A 1019 12.32 15.22 -5.18
C PRO A 1019 13.53 16.14 -5.11
N SER A 1020 13.79 16.72 -3.93
CA SER A 1020 15.03 17.44 -3.67
C SER A 1020 16.21 16.50 -3.38
N ASN A 1021 15.92 15.27 -2.95
CA ASN A 1021 16.93 14.27 -2.61
C ASN A 1021 16.82 13.07 -3.56
N PRO A 1022 17.92 12.61 -4.19
CA PRO A 1022 17.90 11.41 -5.03
C PRO A 1022 17.58 10.11 -4.27
N VAL A 1023 17.80 10.04 -2.94
CA VAL A 1023 17.33 8.92 -2.11
C VAL A 1023 15.80 8.79 -2.19
N ASP A 1024 15.08 9.91 -2.13
CA ASP A 1024 13.61 9.91 -2.24
C ASP A 1024 13.17 9.39 -3.61
N LEU A 1025 13.98 9.57 -4.65
CA LEU A 1025 13.72 9.03 -5.98
C LEU A 1025 13.74 7.49 -5.95
N GLU A 1026 14.81 6.92 -5.41
CA GLU A 1026 14.97 5.47 -5.22
C GLU A 1026 13.89 4.87 -4.30
N GLN A 1027 13.54 5.55 -3.21
CA GLN A 1027 12.50 5.10 -2.29
C GLN A 1027 11.09 5.11 -2.90
N ARG A 1028 10.80 6.07 -3.79
CA ARG A 1028 9.53 6.13 -4.55
C ARG A 1028 9.43 5.00 -5.57
N GLU A 1029 10.50 4.74 -6.31
CA GLU A 1029 10.58 3.60 -7.25
C GLU A 1029 10.47 2.26 -6.53
N GLY A 1030 11.13 2.15 -5.38
CA GLY A 1030 11.05 0.99 -4.51
C GLY A 1030 9.65 0.68 -3.98
N ARG A 1031 8.61 1.48 -4.27
CA ARG A 1031 7.21 1.13 -3.95
C ARG A 1031 6.58 0.13 -4.92
N VAL A 1032 7.08 0.11 -6.14
CA VAL A 1032 6.62 -0.80 -7.21
C VAL A 1032 7.66 -1.88 -7.53
N HIS A 1033 8.94 -1.63 -7.28
CA HIS A 1033 10.00 -2.63 -7.48
C HIS A 1033 10.13 -3.56 -6.27
N ARG A 1034 9.31 -4.61 -6.27
CA ARG A 1034 9.16 -5.58 -5.18
C ARG A 1034 9.11 -7.00 -5.71
N TYR A 1035 9.22 -7.96 -4.79
CA TYR A 1035 9.01 -9.37 -5.06
C TYR A 1035 7.72 -9.61 -5.87
N LYS A 1036 7.82 -10.37 -6.96
CA LYS A 1036 6.75 -10.68 -7.92
C LYS A 1036 5.91 -9.45 -8.34
N CYS A 1037 6.53 -8.28 -8.49
CA CYS A 1037 5.83 -7.09 -8.98
C CYS A 1037 5.19 -7.31 -10.36
N LEU A 1038 4.25 -6.43 -10.75
CA LEU A 1038 3.52 -6.57 -12.02
C LEU A 1038 4.44 -6.79 -13.23
N ALA A 1039 5.56 -6.06 -13.33
CA ALA A 1039 6.49 -6.21 -14.45
C ALA A 1039 7.13 -7.61 -14.51
N VAL A 1040 7.52 -8.16 -13.36
CA VAL A 1040 8.04 -9.54 -13.26
C VAL A 1040 6.97 -10.54 -13.70
N ARG A 1041 5.74 -10.41 -13.19
CA ARG A 1041 4.66 -11.33 -13.53
C ARG A 1041 4.30 -11.31 -15.02
N GLN A 1042 4.28 -10.13 -15.63
CA GLN A 1042 4.07 -9.99 -17.07
C GLN A 1042 5.22 -10.64 -17.86
N ASN A 1043 6.48 -10.45 -17.47
CA ASN A 1043 7.62 -11.07 -18.17
C ASN A 1043 7.69 -12.59 -17.97
N VAL A 1044 7.37 -13.08 -16.76
CA VAL A 1044 7.28 -14.51 -16.47
C VAL A 1044 6.17 -15.16 -17.29
N ALA A 1045 4.99 -14.53 -17.35
CA ALA A 1045 3.89 -14.99 -18.19
C ALA A 1045 4.24 -14.97 -19.68
N LEU A 1046 4.97 -13.96 -20.17
CA LEU A 1046 5.45 -13.91 -21.55
C LEU A 1046 6.44 -15.04 -21.89
N THR A 1047 7.31 -15.41 -20.94
CA THR A 1047 8.39 -16.36 -21.17
C THR A 1047 7.94 -17.81 -20.97
N TRP A 1048 7.36 -18.11 -19.81
CA TRP A 1048 7.00 -19.48 -19.39
C TRP A 1048 5.50 -19.72 -19.36
N GLY A 1049 4.67 -18.68 -19.52
CA GLY A 1049 3.22 -18.86 -19.64
C GLY A 1049 2.84 -19.89 -20.70
N PRO A 1050 3.42 -19.88 -21.93
CA PRO A 1050 3.16 -20.88 -22.96
C PRO A 1050 3.47 -22.34 -22.61
N ASP A 1051 4.16 -22.64 -21.50
CA ASP A 1051 4.48 -24.02 -21.10
C ASP A 1051 3.18 -24.82 -20.85
N THR A 1052 3.08 -26.00 -21.46
CA THR A 1052 1.90 -26.88 -21.33
C THR A 1052 1.59 -27.30 -19.90
N ARG A 1053 2.58 -27.33 -18.99
CA ARG A 1053 2.41 -27.61 -17.56
C ARG A 1053 1.60 -26.50 -16.89
N VAL A 1054 1.89 -25.24 -17.23
CA VAL A 1054 1.22 -24.05 -16.68
C VAL A 1054 -0.24 -24.03 -17.06
N TRP A 1055 -0.53 -24.15 -18.36
CA TRP A 1055 -1.91 -24.09 -18.87
C TRP A 1055 -2.76 -25.30 -18.54
N ARG A 1056 -2.13 -26.44 -18.21
CA ARG A 1056 -2.84 -27.62 -17.70
C ARG A 1056 -2.96 -27.61 -16.17
N SER A 1057 -2.51 -26.57 -15.48
CA SER A 1057 -2.62 -26.49 -14.03
C SER A 1057 -3.90 -25.78 -13.60
N GLN A 1058 -4.50 -26.25 -12.50
CA GLN A 1058 -5.58 -25.52 -11.84
C GLN A 1058 -5.08 -24.32 -11.03
N ASP A 1059 -3.76 -24.27 -10.75
CA ASP A 1059 -3.08 -23.10 -10.20
C ASP A 1059 -1.92 -22.71 -11.12
N PRO A 1060 -2.20 -21.95 -12.21
CA PRO A 1060 -1.20 -21.66 -13.21
C PRO A 1060 -0.12 -20.69 -12.71
N TRP A 1061 -0.39 -19.89 -11.67
CA TRP A 1061 0.57 -18.94 -11.12
C TRP A 1061 1.62 -19.62 -10.24
N GLU A 1062 1.23 -20.54 -9.38
CA GLU A 1062 2.18 -21.40 -8.66
C GLU A 1062 3.06 -22.17 -9.66
N THR A 1063 2.42 -22.74 -10.69
CA THR A 1063 3.09 -23.58 -11.69
C THR A 1063 4.10 -22.78 -12.52
N VAL A 1064 3.74 -21.58 -13.00
CA VAL A 1064 4.62 -20.79 -13.88
C VAL A 1064 5.89 -20.33 -13.15
N PHE A 1065 5.79 -19.97 -11.86
CA PHE A 1065 6.97 -19.59 -11.09
C PHE A 1065 7.86 -20.80 -10.80
N ARG A 1066 7.29 -21.97 -10.48
CA ARG A 1066 8.07 -23.20 -10.32
C ARG A 1066 8.80 -23.58 -11.60
N VAL A 1067 8.10 -23.54 -12.75
CA VAL A 1067 8.69 -23.81 -14.06
C VAL A 1067 9.83 -22.84 -14.37
N ALA A 1068 9.65 -21.55 -14.05
CA ALA A 1068 10.66 -20.54 -14.27
C ALA A 1068 11.90 -20.75 -13.38
N GLU A 1069 11.72 -21.08 -12.09
CA GLU A 1069 12.82 -21.41 -11.18
C GLU A 1069 13.58 -22.68 -11.64
N GLU A 1070 12.86 -23.74 -12.07
CA GLU A 1070 13.46 -24.96 -12.63
C GLU A 1070 14.31 -24.68 -13.88
N ASP A 1071 13.81 -23.85 -14.80
CA ASP A 1071 14.50 -23.49 -16.05
C ASP A 1071 15.74 -22.63 -15.80
N ILE A 1072 15.64 -21.64 -14.89
CA ILE A 1072 16.77 -20.80 -14.48
C ILE A 1072 17.86 -21.65 -13.81
N ALA A 1073 17.49 -22.53 -12.87
CA ALA A 1073 18.43 -23.44 -12.22
C ALA A 1073 19.13 -24.37 -13.22
N ALA A 1074 18.41 -24.89 -14.21
CA ALA A 1074 18.97 -25.72 -15.27
C ALA A 1074 19.94 -24.95 -16.20
N SER A 1075 19.77 -23.64 -16.35
CA SER A 1075 20.63 -22.80 -17.20
C SER A 1075 22.01 -22.50 -16.61
N GLY A 1076 22.28 -22.89 -15.36
CA GLY A 1076 23.53 -22.59 -14.65
C GLY A 1076 23.72 -21.10 -14.32
N ARG A 1077 22.67 -20.30 -14.46
CA ARG A 1077 22.61 -18.92 -13.96
C ARG A 1077 22.31 -18.98 -12.47
N ASP A 1078 23.36 -18.93 -11.65
CA ASP A 1078 23.27 -18.94 -10.19
C ASP A 1078 22.91 -17.54 -9.65
N ASP A 1079 21.79 -17.01 -10.13
CA ASP A 1079 21.28 -15.69 -9.74
C ASP A 1079 19.94 -15.84 -9.02
N GLU A 1080 20.05 -15.87 -7.70
CA GLU A 1080 18.98 -16.13 -6.75
C GLU A 1080 17.86 -15.06 -6.76
N MET A 1081 18.04 -13.96 -7.47
CA MET A 1081 17.01 -12.93 -7.64
C MET A 1081 16.05 -13.20 -8.79
N GLN A 1082 16.44 -14.07 -9.74
CA GLN A 1082 15.61 -14.43 -10.88
C GLN A 1082 14.76 -15.68 -10.55
N PRO A 1083 13.50 -15.74 -11.01
CA PRO A 1083 12.76 -14.71 -11.73
C PRO A 1083 12.03 -13.73 -10.78
N LEU A 1084 12.14 -13.93 -9.47
CA LEU A 1084 11.18 -13.44 -8.48
C LEU A 1084 11.26 -11.93 -8.23
N TRP A 1085 12.45 -11.35 -8.28
CA TRP A 1085 12.64 -9.90 -8.15
C TRP A 1085 12.91 -9.25 -9.50
N VAL A 1086 13.58 -9.97 -10.41
CA VAL A 1086 13.95 -9.48 -11.72
C VAL A 1086 13.84 -10.59 -12.75
N TRP A 1087 13.19 -10.30 -13.87
CA TRP A 1087 13.24 -11.12 -15.08
C TRP A 1087 12.94 -10.22 -16.29
N SER A 1088 13.82 -10.25 -17.29
CA SER A 1088 13.63 -9.53 -18.55
C SER A 1088 14.00 -10.45 -19.71
N PRO A 1089 13.06 -10.79 -20.63
CA PRO A 1089 13.40 -11.47 -21.87
C PRO A 1089 14.22 -10.54 -22.81
N ASP A 1090 14.80 -11.09 -23.88
CA ASP A 1090 15.64 -10.35 -24.82
C ASP A 1090 14.90 -9.14 -25.46
N ALA A 1091 15.66 -8.07 -25.76
CA ALA A 1091 15.38 -6.67 -25.42
C ALA A 1091 14.34 -5.86 -26.25
N SER A 1092 13.35 -6.45 -26.94
CA SER A 1092 12.28 -5.64 -27.58
C SER A 1092 10.92 -5.69 -26.89
N ASP A 1093 10.56 -6.82 -26.27
CA ASP A 1093 9.21 -7.04 -25.72
C ASP A 1093 9.16 -7.11 -24.19
N ALA A 1094 10.30 -6.91 -23.51
CA ALA A 1094 10.37 -6.93 -22.06
C ALA A 1094 9.58 -5.78 -21.44
N VAL A 1095 8.73 -6.13 -20.47
CA VAL A 1095 8.03 -5.18 -19.64
C VAL A 1095 8.97 -4.64 -18.56
N ARG A 1096 9.03 -3.32 -18.44
CA ARG A 1096 9.88 -2.62 -17.46
C ARG A 1096 9.04 -1.81 -16.47
N ILE A 1097 9.65 -1.51 -15.33
CA ILE A 1097 9.15 -0.53 -14.38
C ILE A 1097 9.42 0.86 -14.95
N GLU A 1098 8.40 1.69 -15.02
CA GLU A 1098 8.46 3.01 -15.64
C GLU A 1098 8.63 4.10 -14.59
N ARG A 1099 9.78 4.79 -14.64
CA ARG A 1099 9.97 6.10 -14.02
C ARG A 1099 9.48 7.16 -15.00
N ARG A 1100 8.34 7.78 -14.73
CA ARG A 1100 7.82 8.90 -15.52
C ARG A 1100 8.15 10.22 -14.85
N VAL A 1101 8.82 11.10 -15.58
CA VAL A 1101 9.02 12.50 -15.20
C VAL A 1101 8.24 13.35 -16.20
N LEU A 1102 7.51 14.34 -15.70
CA LEU A 1102 6.70 15.23 -16.53
C LEU A 1102 7.26 16.66 -16.47
N PRO A 1103 8.48 16.91 -16.99
CA PRO A 1103 9.04 18.25 -16.92
C PRO A 1103 8.19 19.19 -17.78
N LEU A 1104 7.79 20.33 -17.22
CA LEU A 1104 7.11 21.34 -18.02
C LEU A 1104 8.06 21.90 -19.10
N PRO A 1105 7.54 22.21 -20.32
CA PRO A 1105 8.29 22.95 -21.32
C PRO A 1105 8.90 24.23 -20.74
N PHE A 1106 10.13 24.56 -21.14
CA PHE A 1106 10.88 25.75 -20.68
C PHE A 1106 11.18 25.81 -19.17
N SER A 1107 10.99 24.73 -18.42
CA SER A 1107 11.28 24.69 -16.98
C SER A 1107 12.70 24.25 -16.64
N ARG A 1108 13.20 24.75 -15.50
CA ARG A 1108 14.42 24.26 -14.83
C ARG A 1108 14.34 22.79 -14.38
N GLU A 1109 13.15 22.19 -14.34
CA GLU A 1109 12.95 20.75 -14.00
C GLU A 1109 13.80 19.83 -14.90
N GLN A 1110 13.97 20.16 -16.18
CA GLN A 1110 14.77 19.36 -17.13
C GLN A 1110 16.23 19.24 -16.68
N GLY A 1111 16.83 20.34 -16.21
CA GLY A 1111 18.20 20.35 -15.67
C GLY A 1111 18.29 19.75 -14.25
N GLN A 1112 17.20 19.81 -13.47
CA GLN A 1112 17.16 19.25 -12.13
C GLN A 1112 17.18 17.72 -12.14
N TYR A 1113 16.44 17.08 -13.06
CA TYR A 1113 16.44 15.62 -13.19
C TYR A 1113 17.84 15.07 -13.48
N ARG A 1114 18.56 15.64 -14.46
CA ARG A 1114 19.93 15.24 -14.80
C ARG A 1114 20.88 15.38 -13.60
N ARG A 1115 20.73 16.42 -12.78
CA ARG A 1115 21.49 16.57 -11.52
C ARG A 1115 21.14 15.49 -10.51
N LEU A 1116 19.86 15.16 -10.34
CA LEU A 1116 19.41 14.11 -9.42
C LEU A 1116 20.00 12.74 -9.78
N VAL A 1117 19.93 12.35 -11.06
CA VAL A 1117 20.52 11.08 -11.54
C VAL A 1117 22.03 11.02 -11.29
N ARG A 1118 22.75 12.13 -11.54
CA ARG A 1118 24.19 12.21 -11.28
C ARG A 1118 24.53 12.10 -9.79
N MET A 1119 23.74 12.72 -8.91
CA MET A 1119 23.93 12.60 -7.46
C MET A 1119 23.63 11.18 -6.98
N LEU A 1120 22.59 10.53 -7.52
CA LEU A 1120 22.27 9.12 -7.23
C LEU A 1120 23.43 8.19 -7.62
N GLY A 1121 24.03 8.38 -8.80
CA GLY A 1121 25.20 7.62 -9.21
C GLY A 1121 26.41 7.83 -8.30
N SER A 1122 26.63 9.07 -7.85
CA SER A 1122 27.71 9.37 -6.90
C SER A 1122 27.53 8.68 -5.55
N TYR A 1123 26.29 8.61 -5.08
CA TYR A 1123 25.91 7.90 -3.86
C TYR A 1123 26.10 6.38 -3.99
N ARG A 1124 25.63 5.78 -5.09
CA ARG A 1124 25.80 4.34 -5.29
C ARG A 1124 27.26 3.96 -5.46
N MET A 1125 28.11 4.75 -6.13
CA MET A 1125 29.55 4.45 -6.19
C MET A 1125 30.25 4.36 -4.83
N ALA A 1126 29.78 5.10 -3.81
CA ALA A 1126 30.40 5.07 -2.48
C ALA A 1126 29.95 3.89 -1.62
N PHE A 1127 28.83 3.25 -1.96
CA PHE A 1127 28.09 2.37 -1.05
C PHE A 1127 27.49 1.11 -1.70
N GLY A 1128 27.55 0.96 -3.03
CA GLY A 1128 26.90 -0.12 -3.78
C GLY A 1128 27.21 -0.08 -5.29
N GLN A 1129 26.30 -0.61 -6.12
CA GLN A 1129 26.48 -0.69 -7.57
C GLN A 1129 25.65 0.41 -8.27
N PRO A 1130 26.24 1.37 -9.01
CA PRO A 1130 25.46 2.34 -9.78
C PRO A 1130 24.79 1.70 -10.99
N ARG A 1131 23.60 2.18 -11.38
CA ARG A 1131 22.96 1.80 -12.66
C ARG A 1131 23.78 2.35 -13.84
N GLN A 1132 23.60 1.77 -15.03
CA GLN A 1132 24.27 2.27 -16.24
C GLN A 1132 23.98 3.76 -16.52
N GLU A 1133 22.72 4.19 -16.46
CA GLU A 1133 22.33 5.60 -16.63
C GLU A 1133 23.06 6.52 -15.62
N GLU A 1134 23.17 6.07 -14.38
CA GLU A 1134 23.80 6.80 -13.27
C GLU A 1134 25.31 6.89 -13.43
N LEU A 1135 25.95 5.80 -13.86
CA LEU A 1135 27.37 5.73 -14.14
C LEU A 1135 27.75 6.66 -15.30
N LEU A 1136 26.99 6.62 -16.40
CA LEU A 1136 27.16 7.53 -17.55
C LEU A 1136 26.97 8.99 -17.13
N ALA A 1137 26.01 9.28 -16.25
CA ALA A 1137 25.78 10.64 -15.74
C ALA A 1137 26.96 11.16 -14.89
N VAL A 1138 27.70 10.29 -14.21
CA VAL A 1138 28.86 10.66 -13.39
C VAL A 1138 30.14 10.79 -14.21
N LEU A 1139 30.45 9.77 -15.02
CA LEU A 1139 31.74 9.61 -15.70
C LEU A 1139 31.77 10.25 -17.09
N GLY A 1140 30.61 10.59 -17.65
CA GLY A 1140 30.48 11.11 -19.01
C GLY A 1140 30.31 10.00 -20.06
N PRO A 1141 29.92 10.35 -21.29
CA PRO A 1141 29.62 9.39 -22.36
C PRO A 1141 30.85 8.57 -22.80
N ASP A 1142 32.06 9.12 -22.69
CA ASP A 1142 33.32 8.45 -23.08
C ASP A 1142 33.79 7.37 -22.08
N ALA A 1143 33.07 7.17 -20.97
CA ALA A 1143 33.37 6.15 -19.96
C ALA A 1143 32.75 4.78 -20.29
N GLY A 1144 31.89 4.70 -21.29
CA GLY A 1144 31.31 3.43 -21.77
C GLY A 1144 32.36 2.43 -22.26
N ASP A 1145 33.55 2.89 -22.61
CA ASP A 1145 34.64 2.07 -23.17
C ASP A 1145 35.54 1.41 -22.10
N ASP A 1146 35.42 1.75 -20.80
CA ASP A 1146 36.32 1.26 -19.73
C ASP A 1146 35.56 0.50 -18.63
N VAL A 1147 34.87 -0.57 -19.03
CA VAL A 1147 34.08 -1.46 -18.15
C VAL A 1147 34.95 -2.09 -17.05
N ASP A 1148 36.23 -2.34 -17.34
CA ASP A 1148 37.17 -2.96 -16.41
C ASP A 1148 37.61 -2.00 -15.29
N LEU A 1149 37.86 -0.73 -15.60
CA LEU A 1149 38.14 0.29 -14.58
C LEU A 1149 36.94 0.50 -13.66
N THR A 1150 35.73 0.55 -14.22
CA THR A 1150 34.50 0.60 -13.41
C THR A 1150 34.39 -0.63 -12.51
N ARG A 1151 34.65 -1.84 -13.02
CA ARG A 1151 34.62 -3.08 -12.23
C ARG A 1151 35.68 -3.14 -11.13
N ALA A 1152 36.84 -2.55 -11.36
CA ALA A 1152 37.90 -2.45 -10.36
C ALA A 1152 37.57 -1.53 -9.18
N ALA A 1153 36.75 -0.50 -9.40
CA ALA A 1153 36.39 0.47 -8.36
C ALA A 1153 35.11 0.13 -7.58
N MET A 1154 34.31 -0.83 -8.05
CA MET A 1154 33.01 -1.18 -7.45
C MET A 1154 33.16 -1.97 -6.15
N ILE A 1155 32.61 -1.43 -5.06
CA ILE A 1155 32.56 -2.08 -3.74
C ILE A 1155 31.44 -3.12 -3.74
N ASP A 1156 31.73 -4.34 -3.28
CA ASP A 1156 30.74 -5.41 -3.11
C ASP A 1156 30.56 -5.76 -1.62
N LEU A 1157 29.36 -5.50 -1.09
CA LEU A 1157 29.01 -5.77 0.30
C LEU A 1157 28.04 -6.96 0.43
N THR A 1158 27.87 -7.75 -0.62
CA THR A 1158 27.05 -8.96 -0.61
C THR A 1158 27.72 -9.99 0.32
N PRO A 1159 26.97 -10.62 1.24
CA PRO A 1159 27.53 -11.67 2.09
C PRO A 1159 27.90 -12.89 1.25
N HIS A 1160 29.13 -13.39 1.41
CA HIS A 1160 29.59 -14.62 0.75
C HIS A 1160 29.29 -15.80 1.67
N GLY A 1161 28.57 -16.81 1.18
CA GLY A 1161 28.37 -18.05 1.93
C GLY A 1161 29.72 -18.67 2.30
N ARG A 1162 29.87 -19.11 3.56
CA ARG A 1162 31.03 -19.94 3.95
C ARG A 1162 31.00 -21.19 3.07
N GLN A 1163 31.84 -21.25 2.04
CA GLN A 1163 32.29 -22.54 1.55
C GLN A 1163 32.94 -23.24 2.75
N LEU A 1164 32.27 -24.26 3.28
CA LEU A 1164 32.84 -25.20 4.23
C LEU A 1164 34.22 -25.58 3.69
N SER A 1165 35.26 -25.31 4.49
CA SER A 1165 36.65 -25.51 4.12
C SER A 1165 36.92 -27.00 3.85
N CYS A 1166 36.67 -27.46 2.64
CA CYS A 1166 37.35 -28.63 2.09
C CYS A 1166 38.78 -28.19 1.73
N GLY A 1167 39.75 -28.93 2.26
CA GLY A 1167 41.14 -28.52 2.32
C GLY A 1167 41.72 -28.05 0.98
N HIS A 1168 42.52 -26.99 1.08
CA HIS A 1168 43.48 -26.54 0.09
C HIS A 1168 44.17 -27.72 -0.64
N ARG A 1169 43.90 -27.85 -1.94
CA ARG A 1169 44.91 -28.23 -2.94
C ARG A 1169 44.76 -27.30 -4.14
N PRO A 1170 45.83 -26.62 -4.58
CA PRO A 1170 45.75 -25.73 -5.72
C PRO A 1170 45.75 -26.58 -7.00
N ALA A 1171 44.60 -26.71 -7.66
CA ALA A 1171 44.55 -27.20 -9.02
C ALA A 1171 44.78 -26.01 -9.96
N ALA A 1172 46.03 -25.82 -10.36
CA ALA A 1172 46.36 -25.01 -11.53
C ALA A 1172 45.67 -25.63 -12.74
N VAL A 1173 44.64 -24.96 -13.28
CA VAL A 1173 44.15 -25.24 -14.64
C VAL A 1173 44.42 -24.01 -15.48
N THR A 1174 45.52 -24.11 -16.20
CA THR A 1174 45.92 -23.27 -17.31
C THR A 1174 44.78 -23.12 -18.32
N CYS A 1175 44.46 -21.88 -18.69
CA CYS A 1175 43.73 -21.56 -19.91
C CYS A 1175 44.42 -22.23 -21.11
N SER A 1176 43.78 -23.22 -21.72
CA SER A 1176 44.06 -23.59 -23.12
C SER A 1176 42.87 -23.17 -23.97
N ALA A 1177 43.11 -22.19 -24.84
CA ALA A 1177 42.21 -21.85 -25.93
C ALA A 1177 41.94 -23.10 -26.78
N VAL A 1178 40.68 -23.51 -26.86
CA VAL A 1178 40.20 -24.43 -27.90
C VAL A 1178 39.16 -23.67 -28.71
N THR A 1179 39.63 -23.06 -29.80
CA THR A 1179 38.83 -22.72 -30.96
C THR A 1179 38.30 -24.00 -31.60
N SER A 1180 36.98 -24.18 -31.66
CA SER A 1180 36.32 -24.96 -32.72
C SER A 1180 34.87 -24.49 -32.91
N PRO A 1181 34.39 -24.37 -34.17
CA PRO A 1181 33.18 -23.65 -34.50
C PRO A 1181 31.94 -24.57 -34.50
N LEU A 1182 30.82 -24.09 -33.98
CA LEU A 1182 29.52 -24.76 -34.12
C LEU A 1182 28.61 -23.96 -35.07
N THR A 1183 28.70 -24.42 -36.31
CA THR A 1183 27.75 -24.43 -37.43
C THR A 1183 26.32 -23.96 -37.13
N VAL A 1184 25.98 -22.77 -37.64
CA VAL A 1184 24.61 -22.31 -37.83
C VAL A 1184 23.99 -23.09 -39.00
N ARG A 1185 22.98 -23.92 -38.71
CA ARG A 1185 22.11 -24.52 -39.75
C ARG A 1185 21.08 -23.50 -40.20
N THR A 1186 21.40 -22.74 -41.23
CA THR A 1186 20.43 -21.99 -42.03
C THR A 1186 19.64 -22.98 -42.90
N ARG A 1187 18.34 -23.12 -42.63
CA ARG A 1187 17.42 -23.86 -43.51
C ARG A 1187 16.84 -22.87 -44.52
N THR A 1188 17.44 -22.83 -45.69
CA THR A 1188 16.94 -22.12 -46.87
C THR A 1188 15.80 -22.92 -47.50
N VAL A 1189 14.67 -22.29 -47.77
CA VAL A 1189 13.67 -22.74 -48.75
C VAL A 1189 13.51 -21.61 -49.78
N ARG A 1190 13.66 -21.95 -51.06
CA ARG A 1190 13.61 -21.06 -52.24
C ARG A 1190 12.32 -21.32 -53.03
N GLY A 1191 11.83 -20.24 -53.69
CA GLY A 1191 10.99 -20.23 -54.91
C GLY A 1191 9.46 -20.21 -54.66
N GLN A 1192 8.61 -19.45 -55.36
CA GLN A 1192 8.71 -18.67 -56.61
C GLN A 1192 7.45 -17.76 -56.77
N ASP A 1193 7.66 -16.60 -57.43
CA ASP A 1193 6.79 -15.79 -58.34
C ASP A 1193 5.41 -15.25 -57.84
N VAL A 1194 4.93 -14.02 -58.10
CA VAL A 1194 4.72 -13.22 -59.34
C VAL A 1194 4.32 -11.75 -58.99
N TYR A 1195 4.95 -10.75 -59.65
CA TYR A 1195 4.55 -9.37 -60.07
C TYR A 1195 3.66 -8.44 -59.18
N GLY A 1196 3.85 -7.12 -59.05
CA GLY A 1196 4.79 -6.15 -59.62
C GLY A 1196 4.32 -4.67 -59.42
N VAL A 1197 5.30 -3.73 -59.45
CA VAL A 1197 5.22 -2.34 -60.00
C VAL A 1197 4.31 -1.32 -59.24
N ARG A 1198 4.70 -0.10 -58.81
CA ARG A 1198 5.62 0.93 -59.34
C ARG A 1198 6.00 1.94 -58.24
N ALA A 1199 7.25 2.39 -58.26
CA ALA A 1199 7.74 3.54 -57.51
C ALA A 1199 7.54 4.86 -58.26
N ALA A 1200 7.41 5.97 -57.52
CA ALA A 1200 7.79 7.31 -57.97
C ALA A 1200 8.27 8.16 -56.77
N ARG A 1201 9.59 8.17 -56.59
CA ARG A 1201 10.39 9.31 -56.08
C ARG A 1201 10.60 10.29 -57.27
N PRO A 1202 11.18 11.52 -57.16
CA PRO A 1202 12.29 11.82 -56.24
C PRO A 1202 12.51 13.31 -55.80
N VAL A 1203 13.57 13.47 -54.97
CA VAL A 1203 14.48 14.64 -54.81
C VAL A 1203 13.89 15.88 -54.12
N ARG A 1204 14.41 16.37 -52.99
CA ARG A 1204 15.82 16.60 -52.62
C ARG A 1204 16.03 16.51 -51.11
#